data_AF-A0A349P944-F1
#
_entry.id   AF-A0A349P944-F1
#
_cell.length_a   1.000
_cell.length_b   1.000
_cell.length_c   1.000
_cell.angle_alpha   90.00
_cell.angle_beta   90.00
_cell.angle_gamma   90.00
#
_symmetry.space_group_name_H-M   'P 1'
#
loop_
_entity.id
_entity.type
_entity.pdbx_description
1 polymer ?
#
loop_
_entity_poly.entity_id
_entity_poly.type
_entity_poly.pdbx_seq_one_letter_code
_entity_poly.pdbx_strand_id
1 'polypeptide(L)'
;MDYKKAVFSASLMTLVFCGVVSAQTEILETQAVTGGLGISSSTAKVLESVVGQVAGVQMTAGSKKILSGHASNSHSPGVIYDLAASTQPVGEGQVRVSFTSVGDDGFRGQAAGVVIKIATFPVTYANYESVLSSFTLVGLSTGTVDISTYSHLVPGPQYYAALRVRDGAGVYGRVSSTAAFYTTAIAPDPVSSLTMQSSTSGAVTLLWNMTGDDGAAGDFNQGAIRVDYSTDPAHNFSSAAYVAQLTTSTLSLAAQYYWLSGLPGNVTYYAAVYLGDEVTVYGGLGNIASLVTMAYPPTSAGFSDLLRGGFSVNYIAGNSAGTEYFVQISTRADFSVTRDSGWIAASSTAFSGLDNGFLYYVRGKARNSSGVETVYSDFGSLPLMPSAGRPATPIVRGAVSGAGFTLSWAPVLYDIYGGTTSIMRYEVYRSTAIDGNPELAASLSSATFSCTEAVSGLRWYFVKAVDQYNLKSDASLWMKNSGEQARVVADDFRAAADMSPALQETLGAAGLSPRLARQAQYESGLTFAAYRLYFLASNGDEKSGIDFPGDITLTLPITRTGAVTIAAASPAASYTAYDYAVYYYNGVEDVRIGGTVDPAAGSITVLTRKTGTFKVKQIVRPQSFRITQTVPRKIFTPNGDGIWDEFNIIYENPEGLEISDAKVYDLAGAQVAGLRPGAYNSEASLAWDGRKSGDRAPAGIYIYQFKAGDKYYNGTVVLAR
;
A
#
# COMPACT_ATOMS: atom_id res chain seq x y z
N MET A 1 -39.87 24.54 59.25
CA MET A 1 -41.07 25.10 59.89
C MET A 1 -41.08 24.62 61.34
N ASP A 2 -40.72 25.51 62.25
CA ASP A 2 -40.75 25.27 63.70
C ASP A 2 -42.20 25.16 64.17
N TYR A 3 -42.54 24.09 64.89
CA TYR A 3 -43.59 24.15 65.91
C TYR A 3 -43.20 23.34 67.14
N LYS A 4 -43.02 24.08 68.24
CA LYS A 4 -42.74 23.63 69.60
C LYS A 4 -43.89 22.76 70.12
N LYS A 5 -43.58 21.58 70.66
CA LYS A 5 -44.50 20.80 71.52
C LYS A 5 -44.57 21.48 72.89
N ALA A 6 -45.76 21.91 73.29
CA ALA A 6 -46.07 22.27 74.67
C ALA A 6 -46.75 21.07 75.36
N VAL A 7 -46.24 20.68 76.52
CA VAL A 7 -46.83 19.66 77.41
C VAL A 7 -47.65 20.39 78.47
N PHE A 8 -48.91 20.03 78.66
CA PHE A 8 -49.68 20.40 79.84
C PHE A 8 -50.27 19.15 80.50
N SER A 9 -49.95 18.98 81.79
CA SER A 9 -50.63 18.05 82.70
C SER A 9 -51.81 18.78 83.32
N ALA A 10 -53.00 18.16 83.35
CA ALA A 10 -54.14 18.73 84.07
C ALA A 10 -54.79 17.68 84.97
N SER A 11 -54.80 18.03 86.26
CA SER A 11 -55.41 17.32 87.37
C SER A 11 -56.94 17.33 87.32
N LEU A 12 -57.51 16.32 87.97
CA LEU A 12 -58.92 16.03 88.22
C LEU A 12 -59.76 17.25 88.62
N MET A 13 -60.78 17.62 87.83
CA MET A 13 -61.89 18.47 88.29
C MET A 13 -63.16 18.13 87.50
N THR A 14 -64.15 17.56 88.19
CA THR A 14 -65.47 17.20 87.64
C THR A 14 -66.33 18.45 87.47
N LEU A 15 -66.75 18.75 86.24
CA LEU A 15 -67.79 19.74 85.93
C LEU A 15 -68.76 19.16 84.90
N VAL A 16 -70.02 19.03 85.31
CA VAL A 16 -71.16 18.64 84.47
C VAL A 16 -71.59 19.86 83.67
N PHE A 17 -71.54 19.80 82.34
CA PHE A 17 -72.24 20.75 81.45
C PHE A 17 -73.06 20.01 80.41
N CYS A 18 -74.35 20.31 80.40
CA CYS A 18 -75.34 19.91 79.42
C CYS A 18 -75.38 21.03 78.34
N GLY A 19 -74.98 20.74 77.11
CA GLY A 19 -75.01 21.71 76.01
C GLY A 19 -74.54 21.11 74.68
N VAL A 20 -75.32 21.33 73.62
CA VAL A 20 -75.07 20.85 72.25
C VAL A 20 -73.84 21.58 71.69
N VAL A 21 -72.78 20.85 71.37
CA VAL A 21 -71.59 21.38 70.68
C VAL A 21 -71.77 21.19 69.17
N SER A 22 -71.96 22.29 68.44
CA SER A 22 -71.73 22.32 66.99
C SER A 22 -70.27 22.69 66.75
N ALA A 23 -69.45 21.75 66.30
CA ALA A 23 -68.07 22.03 65.86
C ALA A 23 -67.86 21.48 64.44
N GLN A 24 -67.42 22.36 63.54
CA GLN A 24 -66.80 21.99 62.27
C GLN A 24 -65.28 21.97 62.50
N THR A 25 -64.65 20.80 62.46
CA THR A 25 -63.22 20.55 62.12
C THR A 25 -62.91 19.06 62.28
N GLU A 26 -62.12 18.52 61.35
CA GLU A 26 -61.76 17.10 61.30
C GLU A 26 -60.64 16.78 62.31
N ILE A 27 -60.89 15.78 63.16
CA ILE A 27 -60.02 15.14 64.17
C ILE A 27 -60.06 15.78 65.57
N LEU A 28 -60.76 15.10 66.49
CA LEU A 28 -60.70 15.24 67.95
C LEU A 28 -60.24 13.90 68.54
N GLU A 29 -59.18 13.88 69.34
CA GLU A 29 -58.91 12.77 70.28
C GLU A 29 -59.81 12.98 71.51
N THR A 30 -60.82 12.12 71.67
CA THR A 30 -61.78 12.25 72.76
C THR A 30 -61.34 11.39 73.96
N GLN A 31 -61.02 12.01 75.09
CA GLN A 31 -61.01 11.32 76.39
C GLN A 31 -62.45 11.01 76.81
N ALA A 32 -62.66 9.80 77.35
CA ALA A 32 -63.92 9.15 77.72
C ALA A 32 -65.19 10.03 77.81
N VAL A 33 -66.20 9.72 76.98
CA VAL A 33 -67.55 10.31 77.02
C VAL A 33 -68.49 9.35 77.76
N THR A 34 -68.98 9.73 78.94
CA THR A 34 -69.92 8.93 79.76
C THR A 34 -71.39 9.36 79.62
N GLY A 35 -71.68 10.45 78.90
CA GLY A 35 -73.04 10.86 78.53
C GLY A 35 -73.27 10.57 77.06
N GLY A 36 -74.15 9.60 76.74
CA GLY A 36 -74.31 9.03 75.40
C GLY A 36 -74.30 10.04 74.24
N LEU A 37 -73.64 9.66 73.14
CA LEU A 37 -73.52 10.43 71.90
C LEU A 37 -74.71 10.14 70.97
N GLY A 38 -75.52 11.15 70.65
CA GLY A 38 -76.63 11.04 69.69
C GLY A 38 -76.26 11.67 68.33
N ILE A 39 -76.37 10.91 67.24
CA ILE A 39 -76.12 11.39 65.87
C ILE A 39 -77.39 11.22 65.03
N SER A 40 -78.02 12.32 64.64
CA SER A 40 -79.16 12.34 63.72
C SER A 40 -78.72 12.79 62.34
N SER A 41 -78.76 11.87 61.37
CA SER A 41 -78.50 12.12 59.95
C SER A 41 -79.60 11.49 59.11
N SER A 42 -80.04 12.19 58.06
CA SER A 42 -81.00 11.71 57.05
C SER A 42 -80.36 10.82 55.97
N THR A 43 -79.03 10.72 55.94
CA THR A 43 -78.27 9.84 55.04
C THR A 43 -77.59 8.71 55.83
N ALA A 44 -77.39 7.54 55.21
CA ALA A 44 -76.67 6.43 55.82
C ALA A 44 -75.22 6.84 56.15
N LYS A 45 -74.83 6.74 57.42
CA LYS A 45 -73.47 7.00 57.92
C LYS A 45 -73.07 5.83 58.84
N VAL A 46 -71.81 5.40 58.76
CA VAL A 46 -71.21 4.39 59.65
C VAL A 46 -70.41 5.11 60.73
N LEU A 47 -70.56 4.68 61.98
CA LEU A 47 -69.80 5.16 63.14
C LEU A 47 -68.81 4.08 63.57
N GLU A 48 -67.53 4.44 63.66
CA GLU A 48 -66.44 3.57 64.09
C GLU A 48 -65.78 4.19 65.33
N SER A 49 -65.73 3.46 66.45
CA SER A 49 -65.05 3.88 67.68
C SER A 49 -63.61 3.38 67.64
N VAL A 50 -62.66 4.27 67.96
CA VAL A 50 -61.23 4.02 67.69
C VAL A 50 -60.42 3.75 68.98
N VAL A 51 -60.95 4.09 70.16
CA VAL A 51 -60.39 3.72 71.48
C VAL A 51 -61.55 3.64 72.49
N GLY A 52 -61.68 2.51 73.21
CA GLY A 52 -62.61 2.34 74.33
C GLY A 52 -63.94 1.62 74.01
N GLN A 53 -64.55 1.08 75.08
CA GLN A 53 -65.79 0.31 75.06
C GLN A 53 -67.01 1.19 74.71
N VAL A 54 -67.82 0.78 73.72
CA VAL A 54 -69.13 1.39 73.45
C VAL A 54 -70.21 0.52 74.08
N ALA A 55 -70.67 0.90 75.28
CA ALA A 55 -71.76 0.21 75.97
C ALA A 55 -73.11 0.93 75.75
N GLY A 56 -74.22 0.17 75.64
CA GLY A 56 -75.58 0.73 75.69
C GLY A 56 -76.14 1.32 74.37
N VAL A 57 -75.71 0.84 73.21
CA VAL A 57 -76.18 1.34 71.90
C VAL A 57 -77.65 0.96 71.63
N GLN A 58 -78.48 1.95 71.27
CA GLN A 58 -79.82 1.75 70.69
C GLN A 58 -79.81 2.20 69.22
N MET A 59 -80.09 1.29 68.28
CA MET A 59 -80.20 1.61 66.84
C MET A 59 -81.64 1.40 66.36
N THR A 60 -82.30 2.46 65.88
CA THR A 60 -83.73 2.43 65.55
C THR A 60 -84.05 2.05 64.10
N ALA A 61 -83.07 1.63 63.28
CA ALA A 61 -83.33 1.23 61.89
C ALA A 61 -82.26 0.26 61.34
N GLY A 62 -82.68 -0.78 60.63
CA GLY A 62 -81.81 -1.84 60.06
C GLY A 62 -80.85 -1.39 58.95
N SER A 63 -80.91 -0.13 58.51
CA SER A 63 -80.02 0.46 57.49
C SER A 63 -78.85 1.27 58.08
N LYS A 64 -78.63 1.23 59.42
CA LYS A 64 -77.52 1.90 60.11
C LYS A 64 -76.65 0.85 60.82
N LYS A 65 -75.33 0.90 60.63
CA LYS A 65 -74.36 -0.05 61.23
C LYS A 65 -73.35 0.69 62.11
N ILE A 66 -73.15 0.22 63.34
CA ILE A 66 -71.99 0.56 64.17
C ILE A 66 -71.03 -0.63 64.08
N LEU A 67 -69.82 -0.38 63.61
CA LEU A 67 -68.73 -1.35 63.69
C LEU A 67 -68.01 -1.08 65.01
N SER A 68 -68.21 -1.98 65.99
CA SER A 68 -67.71 -1.75 67.34
C SER A 68 -66.25 -2.16 67.44
N GLY A 69 -65.43 -1.27 68.01
CA GLY A 69 -64.12 -1.64 68.51
C GLY A 69 -64.17 -2.52 69.76
N HIS A 70 -65.30 -2.67 70.45
CA HIS A 70 -65.35 -3.33 71.76
C HIS A 70 -66.79 -3.78 72.13
N ALA A 71 -67.15 -5.05 71.91
CA ALA A 71 -68.15 -5.78 72.71
C ALA A 71 -67.40 -6.63 73.77
N SER A 72 -68.05 -6.98 74.89
CA SER A 72 -67.41 -7.75 75.99
C SER A 72 -66.93 -9.16 75.60
N ASN A 73 -67.21 -9.60 74.38
CA ASN A 73 -66.81 -10.88 73.82
C ASN A 73 -66.17 -10.78 72.41
N SER A 74 -65.94 -9.58 71.87
CA SER A 74 -65.28 -9.36 70.58
C SER A 74 -64.96 -7.88 70.35
N HIS A 75 -63.69 -7.56 70.18
CA HIS A 75 -63.12 -6.32 69.68
C HIS A 75 -62.98 -6.42 68.15
N SER A 76 -62.93 -5.27 67.50
CA SER A 76 -62.43 -5.22 66.13
C SER A 76 -60.96 -5.68 66.10
N PRO A 77 -60.45 -6.16 64.97
CA PRO A 77 -59.03 -6.42 64.81
C PRO A 77 -58.16 -5.23 65.23
N GLY A 78 -56.98 -5.52 65.79
CA GLY A 78 -56.06 -4.49 66.29
C GLY A 78 -55.53 -3.53 65.21
N VAL A 79 -54.95 -2.42 65.66
CA VAL A 79 -54.33 -1.39 64.80
C VAL A 79 -52.81 -1.46 64.92
N ILE A 80 -52.13 -1.35 63.79
CA ILE A 80 -50.67 -1.36 63.68
C ILE A 80 -50.18 0.08 63.50
N TYR A 81 -49.27 0.53 64.36
CA TYR A 81 -48.77 1.91 64.38
C TYR A 81 -47.32 2.05 63.92
N ASP A 82 -46.59 0.95 63.89
CA ASP A 82 -45.14 0.88 63.65
C ASP A 82 -44.78 0.33 62.26
N LEU A 83 -45.69 0.49 61.29
CA LEU A 83 -45.41 0.08 59.91
C LEU A 83 -44.19 0.83 59.37
N ALA A 84 -43.18 0.06 58.97
CA ALA A 84 -42.02 0.52 58.24
C ALA A 84 -41.96 -0.19 56.88
N ALA A 85 -41.51 0.53 55.86
CA ALA A 85 -41.23 -0.02 54.54
C ALA A 85 -39.86 0.47 54.10
N SER A 86 -39.01 -0.43 53.60
CA SER A 86 -37.67 -0.10 53.11
C SER A 86 -37.35 -0.81 51.80
N THR A 87 -36.50 -0.17 50.98
CA THR A 87 -35.90 -0.79 49.80
C THR A 87 -35.12 -2.03 50.19
N GLN A 88 -35.18 -3.06 49.35
CA GLN A 88 -34.23 -4.17 49.44
C GLN A 88 -33.07 -3.96 48.47
N PRO A 89 -31.84 -4.31 48.86
CA PRO A 89 -30.68 -4.22 47.99
C PRO A 89 -30.60 -5.35 46.95
N VAL A 90 -31.52 -6.34 47.02
CA VAL A 90 -31.48 -7.53 46.16
C VAL A 90 -32.86 -7.73 45.53
N GLY A 91 -32.89 -7.73 44.20
CA GLY A 91 -34.09 -7.87 43.38
C GLY A 91 -34.84 -6.55 43.21
N GLU A 92 -34.91 -6.09 41.97
CA GLU A 92 -35.56 -4.84 41.61
C GLU A 92 -37.06 -4.88 41.93
N GLY A 93 -37.63 -3.74 42.31
CA GLY A 93 -39.05 -3.62 42.60
C GLY A 93 -39.53 -4.37 43.86
N GLN A 94 -38.62 -4.78 44.74
CA GLN A 94 -38.93 -5.39 46.03
C GLN A 94 -38.99 -4.37 47.16
N VAL A 95 -39.86 -4.66 48.14
CA VAL A 95 -39.98 -3.90 49.38
C VAL A 95 -39.92 -4.85 50.58
N ARG A 96 -39.22 -4.44 51.63
CA ARG A 96 -39.32 -5.06 52.96
C ARG A 96 -40.32 -4.27 53.78
N VAL A 97 -41.31 -4.96 54.30
CA VAL A 97 -42.34 -4.40 55.18
C VAL A 97 -42.15 -5.01 56.56
N SER A 98 -42.00 -4.14 57.56
CA SER A 98 -41.79 -4.53 58.95
C SER A 98 -42.83 -3.87 59.85
N PHE A 99 -43.44 -4.62 60.76
CA PHE A 99 -44.46 -4.13 61.70
C PHE A 99 -44.64 -5.09 62.88
N THR A 100 -45.27 -4.63 63.96
CA THR A 100 -45.69 -5.51 65.05
C THR A 100 -47.12 -6.02 64.80
N SER A 101 -47.26 -7.30 64.47
CA SER A 101 -48.55 -7.94 64.26
C SER A 101 -49.40 -7.93 65.53
N VAL A 102 -50.69 -7.71 65.35
CA VAL A 102 -51.72 -7.65 66.38
C VAL A 102 -52.80 -8.70 66.11
N GLY A 103 -53.68 -8.94 67.08
CA GLY A 103 -54.65 -10.02 67.00
C GLY A 103 -55.92 -9.69 66.22
N ASP A 104 -56.74 -10.71 66.00
CA ASP A 104 -58.09 -10.60 65.45
C ASP A 104 -59.08 -9.94 66.41
N ASP A 105 -58.77 -9.95 67.71
CA ASP A 105 -59.54 -9.37 68.80
C ASP A 105 -58.70 -8.30 69.54
N GLY A 106 -58.45 -7.17 68.89
CA GLY A 106 -57.54 -6.12 69.36
C GLY A 106 -56.07 -6.57 69.37
N PHE A 107 -55.44 -6.63 70.55
CA PHE A 107 -54.06 -7.16 70.71
C PHE A 107 -54.02 -8.65 71.12
N ARG A 108 -55.18 -9.33 71.13
CA ARG A 108 -55.31 -10.73 71.57
C ARG A 108 -55.72 -11.62 70.40
N GLY A 109 -55.33 -12.88 70.47
CA GLY A 109 -55.65 -13.86 69.43
C GLY A 109 -54.71 -13.76 68.23
N GLN A 110 -55.06 -14.48 67.17
CA GLN A 110 -54.26 -14.61 65.95
C GLN A 110 -55.00 -13.89 64.83
N ALA A 111 -54.35 -12.95 64.14
CA ALA A 111 -54.95 -12.32 62.98
C ALA A 111 -55.30 -13.38 61.93
N ALA A 112 -56.56 -13.41 61.50
CA ALA A 112 -56.97 -14.29 60.40
C ALA A 112 -56.36 -13.82 59.07
N GLY A 113 -56.19 -12.50 58.91
CA GLY A 113 -55.38 -11.95 57.84
C GLY A 113 -54.84 -10.55 58.13
N VAL A 114 -53.74 -10.18 57.50
CA VAL A 114 -53.23 -8.80 57.43
C VAL A 114 -53.11 -8.47 55.95
N VAL A 115 -53.96 -7.56 55.47
CA VAL A 115 -53.94 -7.10 54.09
C VAL A 115 -53.04 -5.89 54.03
N ILE A 116 -51.99 -5.95 53.23
CA ILE A 116 -51.07 -4.85 52.97
C ILE A 116 -51.36 -4.33 51.57
N LYS A 117 -51.45 -3.01 51.43
CA LYS A 117 -51.70 -2.31 50.16
C LYS A 117 -50.56 -1.35 49.85
N ILE A 118 -50.18 -1.29 48.58
CA ILE A 118 -49.09 -0.44 48.07
C ILE A 118 -49.63 0.44 46.95
N ALA A 119 -49.33 1.75 46.98
CA ALA A 119 -49.73 2.70 45.95
C ALA A 119 -48.65 3.76 45.69
N THR A 120 -48.73 4.46 44.56
CA THR A 120 -47.86 5.61 44.23
C THR A 120 -48.35 6.94 44.82
N PHE A 121 -49.37 6.90 45.66
CA PHE A 121 -49.96 8.03 46.37
C PHE A 121 -50.21 7.66 47.84
N PRO A 122 -50.26 8.63 48.78
CA PRO A 122 -50.51 8.34 50.19
C PRO A 122 -51.80 7.53 50.40
N VAL A 123 -51.66 6.36 51.04
CA VAL A 123 -52.80 5.51 51.40
C VAL A 123 -53.38 6.01 52.72
N THR A 124 -54.67 6.36 52.68
CA THR A 124 -55.48 6.86 53.79
C THR A 124 -56.66 5.93 54.01
N TYR A 125 -57.39 6.12 55.11
CA TYR A 125 -58.62 5.36 55.34
C TYR A 125 -59.64 5.51 54.19
N ALA A 126 -59.77 6.71 53.62
CA ALA A 126 -60.76 7.02 52.60
C ALA A 126 -60.50 6.34 51.25
N ASN A 127 -59.23 6.10 50.90
CA ASN A 127 -58.84 5.51 49.61
C ASN A 127 -58.29 4.09 49.75
N TYR A 128 -58.21 3.54 50.97
CA TYR A 128 -57.63 2.21 51.20
C TYR A 128 -58.31 1.15 50.33
N GLU A 129 -59.64 1.12 50.28
CA GLU A 129 -60.38 0.11 49.52
C GLU A 129 -60.18 0.23 48.00
N SER A 130 -59.88 1.42 47.48
CA SER A 130 -59.64 1.63 46.04
C SER A 130 -58.23 1.22 45.56
N VAL A 131 -57.29 0.99 46.48
CA VAL A 131 -55.95 0.52 46.11
C VAL A 131 -56.01 -0.95 45.69
N LEU A 132 -55.59 -1.21 44.45
CA LEU A 132 -55.66 -2.53 43.81
C LEU A 132 -54.45 -3.42 44.11
N SER A 133 -53.26 -2.84 44.25
CA SER A 133 -52.04 -3.60 44.58
C SER A 133 -52.05 -3.95 46.06
N SER A 134 -52.17 -5.24 46.36
CA SER A 134 -52.25 -5.74 47.73
C SER A 134 -51.74 -7.17 47.84
N PHE A 135 -51.26 -7.54 49.03
CA PHE A 135 -51.00 -8.91 49.41
C PHE A 135 -51.54 -9.17 50.81
N THR A 136 -51.89 -10.42 51.11
CA THR A 136 -52.49 -10.81 52.38
C THR A 136 -51.62 -11.84 53.08
N LEU A 137 -51.25 -11.56 54.32
CA LEU A 137 -50.62 -12.51 55.22
C LEU A 137 -51.71 -13.18 56.06
N VAL A 138 -51.67 -14.49 56.22
CA VAL A 138 -52.70 -15.23 56.97
C VAL A 138 -52.11 -15.91 58.20
N GLY A 139 -52.90 -16.04 59.26
CA GLY A 139 -52.50 -16.77 60.46
C GLY A 139 -51.31 -16.15 61.20
N LEU A 140 -51.23 -14.82 61.26
CA LEU A 140 -50.14 -14.14 61.97
C LEU A 140 -50.41 -14.09 63.48
N SER A 141 -49.54 -14.74 64.25
CA SER A 141 -49.49 -14.52 65.70
C SER A 141 -49.03 -13.10 66.03
N THR A 142 -49.28 -12.66 67.26
CA THR A 142 -48.80 -11.36 67.73
C THR A 142 -47.28 -11.34 67.85
N GLY A 143 -46.65 -10.20 67.54
CA GLY A 143 -45.20 -10.04 67.57
C GLY A 143 -44.62 -9.40 66.30
N THR A 144 -43.31 -9.23 66.27
CA THR A 144 -42.62 -8.59 65.14
C THR A 144 -42.70 -9.44 63.89
N VAL A 145 -43.17 -8.83 62.81
CA VAL A 145 -43.18 -9.37 61.46
C VAL A 145 -42.22 -8.55 60.63
N ASP A 146 -41.35 -9.24 59.90
CA ASP A 146 -40.48 -8.64 58.91
C ASP A 146 -40.52 -9.51 57.65
N ILE A 147 -41.05 -8.96 56.56
CA ILE A 147 -41.28 -9.72 55.33
C ILE A 147 -40.82 -8.94 54.11
N SER A 148 -40.07 -9.62 53.24
CA SER A 148 -39.77 -9.15 51.89
C SER A 148 -40.90 -9.58 50.95
N THR A 149 -41.47 -8.61 50.24
CA THR A 149 -42.52 -8.88 49.25
C THR A 149 -42.10 -8.48 47.85
N TYR A 150 -42.46 -9.34 46.89
CA TYR A 150 -42.31 -9.12 45.47
C TYR A 150 -43.58 -8.44 44.95
N SER A 151 -43.47 -7.20 44.50
CA SER A 151 -44.62 -6.44 44.00
C SER A 151 -44.45 -5.88 42.58
N HIS A 152 -43.39 -6.29 41.84
CA HIS A 152 -43.08 -5.77 40.50
C HIS A 152 -43.17 -4.24 40.45
N LEU A 153 -42.63 -3.58 41.47
CA LEU A 153 -42.67 -2.12 41.56
C LEU A 153 -41.67 -1.52 40.58
N VAL A 154 -42.12 -0.62 39.74
CA VAL A 154 -41.23 0.10 38.82
C VAL A 154 -40.28 0.98 39.65
N PRO A 155 -38.96 0.94 39.41
CA PRO A 155 -38.00 1.87 40.02
C PRO A 155 -38.30 3.34 39.78
N GLY A 156 -37.99 4.20 40.75
CA GLY A 156 -38.08 5.66 40.62
C GLY A 156 -39.22 6.36 41.37
N PRO A 157 -40.51 6.00 41.22
CA PRO A 157 -41.59 6.67 41.93
C PRO A 157 -41.55 6.38 43.44
N GLN A 158 -42.08 7.31 44.22
CA GLN A 158 -42.31 7.11 45.65
C GLN A 158 -43.56 6.24 45.85
N TYR A 159 -43.41 5.17 46.63
CA TYR A 159 -44.50 4.28 47.02
C TYR A 159 -44.89 4.50 48.48
N TYR A 160 -46.15 4.17 48.77
CA TYR A 160 -46.76 4.25 50.08
C TYR A 160 -47.41 2.90 50.41
N ALA A 161 -47.06 2.33 51.56
CA ALA A 161 -47.66 1.12 52.10
C ALA A 161 -48.57 1.45 53.29
N ALA A 162 -49.72 0.80 53.35
CA ALA A 162 -50.58 0.78 54.53
C ALA A 162 -51.28 -0.58 54.63
N LEU A 163 -51.74 -0.97 55.81
CA LEU A 163 -52.34 -2.28 56.04
C LEU A 163 -53.56 -2.25 56.96
N ARG A 164 -54.35 -3.33 56.93
CA ARG A 164 -55.47 -3.59 57.84
C ARG A 164 -55.45 -5.04 58.30
N VAL A 165 -55.76 -5.26 59.57
CA VAL A 165 -55.95 -6.61 60.13
C VAL A 165 -57.39 -7.04 59.92
N ARG A 166 -57.60 -8.32 59.61
CA ARG A 166 -58.87 -8.99 59.33
C ARG A 166 -59.07 -10.13 60.34
N ASP A 167 -60.24 -10.21 60.95
CA ASP A 167 -60.62 -11.33 61.84
C ASP A 167 -61.13 -12.57 61.07
N GLY A 168 -61.42 -13.64 61.80
CA GLY A 168 -61.96 -14.88 61.25
C GLY A 168 -63.36 -14.74 60.62
N ALA A 169 -64.12 -13.71 61.00
CA ALA A 169 -65.43 -13.39 60.43
C ALA A 169 -65.35 -12.52 59.17
N GLY A 170 -64.16 -12.00 58.86
CA GLY A 170 -63.88 -11.13 57.71
C GLY A 170 -64.12 -9.65 57.92
N VAL A 171 -64.21 -9.20 59.18
CA VAL A 171 -64.23 -7.80 59.55
C VAL A 171 -62.80 -7.26 59.57
N TYR A 172 -62.62 -6.02 59.10
CA TYR A 172 -61.33 -5.33 59.08
C TYR A 172 -61.23 -4.28 60.19
N GLY A 173 -60.08 -4.20 60.86
CA GLY A 173 -59.72 -3.14 61.80
C GLY A 173 -59.33 -1.82 61.09
N ARG A 174 -58.82 -0.83 61.84
CA ARG A 174 -58.38 0.46 61.29
C ARG A 174 -57.15 0.31 60.38
N VAL A 175 -57.01 1.21 59.41
CA VAL A 175 -55.78 1.34 58.59
C VAL A 175 -54.60 1.74 59.48
N SER A 176 -53.44 1.13 59.24
CA SER A 176 -52.17 1.43 59.92
C SER A 176 -51.69 2.86 59.69
N SER A 177 -50.56 3.22 60.30
CA SER A 177 -49.73 4.31 59.78
C SER A 177 -49.29 4.03 58.33
N THR A 178 -49.05 5.08 57.56
CA THR A 178 -48.56 4.97 56.18
C THR A 178 -47.03 5.02 56.17
N ALA A 179 -46.38 4.04 55.55
CA ALA A 179 -44.94 4.02 55.34
C ALA A 179 -44.59 4.40 53.90
N ALA A 180 -43.66 5.34 53.71
CA ALA A 180 -43.22 5.76 52.38
C ALA A 180 -41.83 5.20 52.06
N PHE A 181 -41.61 4.78 50.81
CA PHE A 181 -40.34 4.22 50.33
C PHE A 181 -40.17 4.48 48.82
N TYR A 182 -38.98 4.22 48.29
CA TYR A 182 -38.69 4.24 46.84
C TYR A 182 -38.25 2.85 46.40
N THR A 183 -38.09 2.60 45.11
CA THR A 183 -37.34 1.45 44.60
C THR A 183 -36.22 1.97 43.71
N THR A 184 -35.04 1.34 43.80
CA THR A 184 -33.87 1.69 42.99
C THR A 184 -33.71 0.68 41.87
N ALA A 185 -33.39 1.16 40.68
CA ALA A 185 -33.09 0.28 39.56
C ALA A 185 -31.76 -0.44 39.79
N ILE A 186 -31.67 -1.69 39.37
CA ILE A 186 -30.44 -2.48 39.47
C ILE A 186 -29.90 -2.66 38.07
N ALA A 187 -28.82 -1.96 37.75
CA ALA A 187 -28.20 -2.09 36.43
C ALA A 187 -27.74 -3.53 36.16
N PRO A 188 -27.75 -3.98 34.89
CA PRO A 188 -27.16 -5.24 34.48
C PRO A 188 -25.69 -5.40 34.88
N ASP A 189 -25.24 -6.63 35.14
CA ASP A 189 -23.81 -6.89 35.31
C ASP A 189 -23.03 -6.57 34.01
N PRO A 190 -21.77 -6.12 34.14
CA PRO A 190 -20.94 -5.84 32.97
C PRO A 190 -20.61 -7.11 32.17
N VAL A 191 -20.58 -7.00 30.85
CA VAL A 191 -20.23 -8.11 29.94
C VAL A 191 -18.75 -8.47 30.09
N SER A 192 -18.45 -9.64 30.65
CA SER A 192 -17.07 -10.14 30.85
C SER A 192 -16.63 -11.22 29.85
N SER A 193 -17.54 -11.63 28.95
CA SER A 193 -17.34 -12.70 27.97
C SER A 193 -17.10 -12.19 26.54
N LEU A 194 -16.90 -10.88 26.36
CA LEU A 194 -16.78 -10.28 25.04
C LEU A 194 -15.52 -10.78 24.33
N THR A 195 -15.69 -11.28 23.12
CA THR A 195 -14.61 -11.70 22.22
C THR A 195 -14.81 -11.12 20.82
N MET A 196 -13.72 -11.04 20.07
CA MET A 196 -13.70 -10.56 18.69
C MET A 196 -13.15 -11.64 17.77
N GLN A 197 -13.76 -11.78 16.60
CA GLN A 197 -13.30 -12.67 15.54
C GLN A 197 -13.33 -11.96 14.20
N SER A 198 -12.33 -12.24 13.34
CA SER A 198 -12.29 -11.78 11.96
C SER A 198 -11.88 -12.94 11.07
N SER A 199 -12.76 -13.30 10.14
CA SER A 199 -12.51 -14.35 9.14
C SER A 199 -12.35 -13.78 7.72
N THR A 200 -12.70 -12.50 7.53
CA THR A 200 -12.66 -11.79 6.25
C THR A 200 -12.16 -10.36 6.44
N SER A 201 -11.57 -9.79 5.40
CA SER A 201 -11.02 -8.44 5.40
C SER A 201 -12.10 -7.38 5.63
N GLY A 202 -11.84 -6.46 6.55
CA GLY A 202 -12.71 -5.33 6.88
C GLY A 202 -14.04 -5.68 7.52
N ALA A 203 -14.12 -6.85 8.16
CA ALA A 203 -15.22 -7.19 9.02
C ALA A 203 -14.76 -7.86 10.32
N VAL A 204 -15.54 -7.61 11.37
CA VAL A 204 -15.34 -8.19 12.71
C VAL A 204 -16.69 -8.60 13.26
N THR A 205 -16.73 -9.79 13.87
CA THR A 205 -17.86 -10.21 14.71
C THR A 205 -17.48 -10.04 16.17
N LEU A 206 -18.30 -9.31 16.91
CA LEU A 206 -18.30 -9.31 18.36
C LEU A 206 -19.18 -10.47 18.83
N LEU A 207 -18.72 -11.26 19.80
CA LEU A 207 -19.50 -12.33 20.42
C LEU A 207 -19.42 -12.21 21.94
N TRP A 208 -20.55 -12.30 22.61
CA TRP A 208 -20.63 -12.28 24.08
C TRP A 208 -21.84 -13.07 24.56
N ASN A 209 -21.87 -13.40 25.85
CA ASN A 209 -23.06 -13.90 26.53
C ASN A 209 -23.71 -12.75 27.29
N MET A 210 -25.05 -12.69 27.26
CA MET A 210 -25.83 -11.78 28.11
C MET A 210 -25.60 -12.09 29.59
N THR A 211 -25.71 -11.08 30.44
CA THR A 211 -25.72 -11.23 31.91
C THR A 211 -27.16 -11.36 32.41
N GLY A 212 -27.46 -10.98 33.66
CA GLY A 212 -28.83 -10.71 34.08
C GLY A 212 -29.24 -9.27 33.80
N ASP A 213 -30.55 -9.05 33.76
CA ASP A 213 -31.17 -7.70 33.68
C ASP A 213 -30.90 -6.92 34.98
N ASP A 214 -31.07 -7.59 36.14
CA ASP A 214 -30.77 -7.07 37.47
C ASP A 214 -29.47 -7.68 38.00
N GLY A 215 -28.33 -7.08 37.62
CA GLY A 215 -27.01 -7.66 37.91
C GLY A 215 -26.81 -8.99 37.18
N ALA A 216 -26.68 -10.09 37.94
CA ALA A 216 -26.49 -11.44 37.38
C ALA A 216 -27.81 -12.22 37.18
N ALA A 217 -28.96 -11.67 37.59
CA ALA A 217 -30.25 -12.36 37.58
C ALA A 217 -31.26 -11.69 36.63
N GLY A 218 -32.27 -12.46 36.22
CA GLY A 218 -33.37 -11.95 35.39
C GLY A 218 -33.07 -12.00 33.88
N ASP A 219 -34.12 -12.22 33.11
CA ASP A 219 -34.08 -12.18 31.65
C ASP A 219 -34.43 -10.76 31.18
N PHE A 220 -33.79 -10.31 30.10
CA PHE A 220 -34.07 -8.99 29.54
C PHE A 220 -35.43 -8.96 28.84
N ASN A 221 -36.26 -7.98 29.16
CA ASN A 221 -37.52 -7.71 28.47
C ASN A 221 -37.63 -6.22 28.07
N GLN A 222 -37.32 -5.91 26.80
CA GLN A 222 -37.17 -4.54 26.28
C GLN A 222 -35.90 -3.82 26.78
N GLY A 223 -34.84 -4.57 27.07
CA GLY A 223 -33.52 -4.02 27.38
C GLY A 223 -32.82 -3.42 26.15
N ALA A 224 -31.64 -2.85 26.39
CA ALA A 224 -30.79 -2.22 25.38
C ALA A 224 -29.38 -2.81 25.35
N ILE A 225 -28.80 -2.94 24.16
CA ILE A 225 -27.40 -3.29 23.96
C ILE A 225 -26.74 -2.11 23.28
N ARG A 226 -25.69 -1.55 23.88
CA ARG A 226 -24.83 -0.53 23.26
C ARG A 226 -23.48 -1.12 22.91
N VAL A 227 -23.03 -0.84 21.70
CA VAL A 227 -21.72 -1.24 21.20
C VAL A 227 -20.90 0.02 20.93
N ASP A 228 -19.71 0.04 21.49
CA ASP A 228 -18.70 1.05 21.21
C ASP A 228 -17.40 0.38 20.74
N TYR A 229 -16.71 1.01 19.80
CA TYR A 229 -15.43 0.52 19.32
C TYR A 229 -14.53 1.66 18.85
N SER A 230 -13.22 1.43 18.92
CA SER A 230 -12.21 2.40 18.50
C SER A 230 -10.95 1.70 18.00
N THR A 231 -10.15 2.44 17.23
CA THR A 231 -8.80 2.02 16.83
C THR A 231 -7.72 2.66 17.71
N ASP A 232 -8.11 3.60 18.59
CA ASP A 232 -7.23 4.20 19.58
C ASP A 232 -7.13 3.28 20.83
N PRO A 233 -5.94 2.77 21.19
CA PRO A 233 -5.76 1.98 22.41
C PRO A 233 -6.07 2.75 23.70
N ALA A 234 -6.11 4.09 23.66
CA ALA A 234 -6.44 4.94 24.80
C ALA A 234 -7.91 5.42 24.82
N HIS A 235 -8.77 4.87 23.96
CA HIS A 235 -10.18 5.24 23.88
C HIS A 235 -10.89 5.04 25.23
N ASN A 236 -11.58 6.07 25.69
CA ASN A 236 -12.31 6.04 26.96
C ASN A 236 -13.73 5.50 26.75
N PHE A 237 -13.88 4.18 26.89
CA PHE A 237 -15.16 3.51 26.74
C PHE A 237 -16.17 3.93 27.82
N SER A 238 -17.36 4.34 27.39
CA SER A 238 -18.46 4.74 28.27
C SER A 238 -19.80 4.33 27.67
N SER A 239 -20.75 3.92 28.50
CA SER A 239 -22.11 3.61 28.05
C SER A 239 -22.83 4.82 27.43
N ALA A 240 -22.35 6.05 27.69
CA ALA A 240 -22.89 7.28 27.10
C ALA A 240 -22.41 7.56 25.66
N ALA A 241 -21.31 6.94 25.24
CA ALA A 241 -20.76 7.06 23.90
C ALA A 241 -20.83 5.71 23.20
N TYR A 242 -21.57 5.62 22.10
CA TYR A 242 -21.78 4.35 21.41
C TYR A 242 -21.89 4.58 19.91
N VAL A 243 -21.50 3.56 19.15
CA VAL A 243 -21.62 3.55 17.69
C VAL A 243 -22.93 2.90 17.26
N ALA A 244 -23.44 1.94 18.05
CA ALA A 244 -24.72 1.29 17.78
C ALA A 244 -25.49 1.02 19.06
N GLN A 245 -26.82 1.06 18.96
CA GLN A 245 -27.74 0.63 20.01
C GLN A 245 -28.81 -0.28 19.41
N LEU A 246 -29.08 -1.40 20.09
CA LEU A 246 -30.10 -2.38 19.73
C LEU A 246 -31.05 -2.54 20.91
N THR A 247 -32.32 -2.80 20.65
CA THR A 247 -33.24 -3.30 21.68
C THR A 247 -33.19 -4.82 21.73
N THR A 248 -33.38 -5.42 22.91
CA THR A 248 -33.31 -6.87 23.09
C THR A 248 -34.37 -7.37 24.08
N SER A 249 -34.90 -8.56 23.81
CA SER A 249 -35.65 -9.37 24.78
C SER A 249 -35.09 -10.77 24.71
N THR A 250 -34.23 -11.14 25.66
CA THR A 250 -33.44 -12.36 25.58
C THR A 250 -33.16 -12.92 26.97
N LEU A 251 -32.94 -14.23 27.03
CA LEU A 251 -32.64 -14.91 28.28
C LEU A 251 -31.26 -14.52 28.79
N SER A 252 -31.09 -14.56 30.11
CA SER A 252 -29.77 -14.47 30.72
C SER A 252 -28.84 -15.57 30.16
N LEU A 253 -27.55 -15.26 30.02
CA LEU A 253 -26.51 -16.15 29.46
C LEU A 253 -26.71 -16.54 27.99
N ALA A 254 -27.73 -16.04 27.30
CA ALA A 254 -27.88 -16.24 25.87
C ALA A 254 -26.69 -15.64 25.11
N ALA A 255 -26.12 -16.40 24.19
CA ALA A 255 -25.06 -15.91 23.31
C ALA A 255 -25.65 -14.90 22.32
N GLN A 256 -24.97 -13.76 22.18
CA GLN A 256 -25.30 -12.67 21.29
C GLN A 256 -24.10 -12.32 20.42
N TYR A 257 -24.37 -11.70 19.27
CA TYR A 257 -23.34 -11.27 18.36
C TYR A 257 -23.68 -9.93 17.70
N TYR A 258 -22.65 -9.20 17.30
CA TYR A 258 -22.78 -7.98 16.52
C TYR A 258 -21.77 -7.96 15.38
N TRP A 259 -22.25 -7.71 14.17
CA TRP A 259 -21.43 -7.70 12.96
C TRP A 259 -21.04 -6.27 12.57
N LEU A 260 -19.74 -6.01 12.57
CA LEU A 260 -19.14 -4.77 12.08
C LEU A 260 -18.57 -5.01 10.68
N SER A 261 -18.89 -4.14 9.73
CA SER A 261 -18.42 -4.22 8.34
C SER A 261 -17.98 -2.88 7.79
N GLY A 262 -17.21 -2.89 6.70
CA GLY A 262 -16.71 -1.67 6.05
C GLY A 262 -15.51 -1.07 6.79
N LEU A 263 -14.81 -1.88 7.58
CA LEU A 263 -13.65 -1.46 8.36
C LEU A 263 -12.39 -1.50 7.47
N PRO A 264 -11.44 -0.56 7.62
CA PRO A 264 -10.11 -0.71 7.04
C PRO A 264 -9.41 -2.02 7.48
N GLY A 265 -8.65 -2.60 6.55
CA GLY A 265 -7.88 -3.82 6.80
C GLY A 265 -6.57 -3.54 7.54
N ASN A 266 -6.06 -4.56 8.24
CA ASN A 266 -4.83 -4.48 9.04
C ASN A 266 -4.85 -3.36 10.10
N VAL A 267 -5.95 -3.21 10.81
CA VAL A 267 -6.10 -2.24 11.90
C VAL A 267 -6.48 -2.96 13.19
N THR A 268 -5.85 -2.58 14.29
CA THR A 268 -6.25 -3.07 15.62
C THR A 268 -7.50 -2.33 16.08
N TYR A 269 -8.55 -3.08 16.37
CA TYR A 269 -9.79 -2.58 16.94
C TYR A 269 -9.92 -3.02 18.39
N TYR A 270 -10.46 -2.12 19.21
CA TYR A 270 -10.88 -2.33 20.59
C TYR A 270 -12.39 -2.14 20.67
N ALA A 271 -13.10 -3.02 21.35
CA ALA A 271 -14.56 -2.93 21.47
C ALA A 271 -15.04 -3.24 22.89
N ALA A 272 -16.15 -2.60 23.26
CA ALA A 272 -16.87 -2.83 24.50
C ALA A 272 -18.38 -2.93 24.23
N VAL A 273 -19.07 -3.70 25.06
CA VAL A 273 -20.53 -3.87 25.01
C VAL A 273 -21.11 -3.52 26.38
N TYR A 274 -22.19 -2.73 26.37
CA TYR A 274 -22.95 -2.37 27.54
C TYR A 274 -24.37 -2.90 27.41
N LEU A 275 -24.89 -3.43 28.51
CA LEU A 275 -26.27 -3.85 28.63
C LEU A 275 -27.02 -2.81 29.46
N GLY A 276 -28.23 -2.46 29.03
CA GLY A 276 -29.15 -1.62 29.75
C GLY A 276 -30.46 -2.34 29.98
N ASP A 277 -31.06 -2.11 31.14
CA ASP A 277 -32.37 -2.64 31.51
C ASP A 277 -33.52 -1.93 30.77
N GLU A 278 -34.77 -2.32 31.05
CA GLU A 278 -35.98 -1.72 30.48
C GLU A 278 -36.22 -0.29 30.95
N VAL A 279 -35.62 0.11 32.07
CA VAL A 279 -35.61 1.47 32.60
C VAL A 279 -34.43 2.28 32.06
N THR A 280 -33.62 1.70 31.16
CA THR A 280 -32.43 2.24 30.50
C THR A 280 -31.27 2.64 31.42
N VAL A 281 -31.14 1.97 32.56
CA VAL A 281 -29.93 2.02 33.39
C VAL A 281 -28.92 1.03 32.86
N TYR A 282 -27.70 1.50 32.57
CA TYR A 282 -26.66 0.69 31.96
C TYR A 282 -25.69 0.14 33.00
N GLY A 283 -25.26 -1.10 32.80
CA GLY A 283 -24.19 -1.73 33.55
C GLY A 283 -22.84 -1.01 33.40
N GLY A 284 -21.90 -1.40 34.26
CA GLY A 284 -20.53 -0.91 34.22
C GLY A 284 -19.75 -1.34 32.96
N LEU A 285 -18.51 -0.86 32.83
CA LEU A 285 -17.60 -1.33 31.77
C LEU A 285 -17.16 -2.77 32.05
N GLY A 286 -17.39 -3.64 31.07
CA GLY A 286 -16.92 -5.01 31.04
C GLY A 286 -15.50 -5.18 30.51
N ASN A 287 -15.18 -6.38 30.02
CA ASN A 287 -13.88 -6.60 29.40
C ASN A 287 -13.81 -5.92 28.03
N ILE A 288 -12.67 -5.29 27.71
CA ILE A 288 -12.40 -4.75 26.38
C ILE A 288 -11.82 -5.86 25.53
N ALA A 289 -12.47 -6.20 24.42
CA ALA A 289 -11.93 -7.13 23.45
C ALA A 289 -11.07 -6.39 22.43
N SER A 290 -10.00 -7.04 21.94
CA SER A 290 -9.12 -6.47 20.92
C SER A 290 -8.75 -7.48 19.85
N LEU A 291 -8.71 -7.06 18.59
CA LEU A 291 -8.29 -7.89 17.47
C LEU A 291 -7.77 -7.03 16.31
N VAL A 292 -6.77 -7.53 15.56
CA VAL A 292 -6.36 -6.92 14.30
C VAL A 292 -7.20 -7.46 13.14
N THR A 293 -7.79 -6.57 12.35
CA THR A 293 -8.53 -6.97 11.15
C THR A 293 -7.62 -7.65 10.14
N MET A 294 -8.17 -8.59 9.37
CA MET A 294 -7.48 -9.14 8.22
C MET A 294 -7.14 -8.02 7.21
N ALA A 295 -5.97 -8.12 6.57
CA ALA A 295 -5.64 -7.22 5.46
C ALA A 295 -6.57 -7.51 4.27
N TYR A 296 -6.95 -6.49 3.51
CA TYR A 296 -7.53 -6.63 2.19
C TYR A 296 -6.48 -7.16 1.21
N PRO A 297 -6.82 -8.17 0.40
CA PRO A 297 -6.02 -8.53 -0.76
C PRO A 297 -5.83 -7.29 -1.63
N PRO A 298 -4.62 -7.05 -2.16
CA PRO A 298 -4.41 -5.92 -3.04
C PRO A 298 -5.18 -6.10 -4.36
N THR A 299 -5.55 -5.00 -4.99
CA THR A 299 -6.20 -4.97 -6.31
C THR A 299 -5.26 -4.30 -7.30
N SER A 300 -5.15 -4.85 -8.50
CA SER A 300 -4.31 -4.27 -9.56
C SER A 300 -4.75 -2.86 -9.91
N ALA A 301 -3.79 -1.94 -9.94
CA ALA A 301 -3.92 -0.58 -10.44
C ALA A 301 -3.22 -0.41 -11.81
N GLY A 302 -2.87 -1.53 -12.45
CA GLY A 302 -2.23 -1.56 -13.76
C GLY A 302 -0.70 -1.58 -13.72
N PHE A 303 -0.12 -1.63 -14.91
CA PHE A 303 1.32 -1.70 -15.12
C PHE A 303 1.87 -0.34 -15.56
N SER A 304 3.09 -0.01 -15.13
CA SER A 304 3.81 1.21 -15.53
C SER A 304 5.27 0.92 -15.86
N ASP A 305 6.02 1.96 -16.24
CA ASP A 305 7.47 1.91 -16.47
C ASP A 305 7.90 0.72 -17.34
N LEU A 306 7.22 0.55 -18.47
CA LEU A 306 7.53 -0.50 -19.44
C LEU A 306 8.92 -0.26 -20.02
N LEU A 307 9.86 -1.14 -19.69
CA LEU A 307 11.27 -1.07 -20.08
C LEU A 307 11.71 -2.35 -20.79
N ARG A 308 12.86 -2.29 -21.46
CA ARG A 308 13.50 -3.50 -21.99
C ARG A 308 13.80 -4.46 -20.84
N GLY A 309 13.10 -5.61 -20.81
CA GLY A 309 13.25 -6.61 -19.77
C GLY A 309 12.77 -6.16 -18.39
N GLY A 310 11.76 -5.28 -18.30
CA GLY A 310 11.16 -4.93 -17.02
C GLY A 310 9.87 -4.14 -17.10
N PHE A 311 9.14 -4.12 -15.99
CA PHE A 311 7.94 -3.31 -15.79
C PHE A 311 7.65 -3.13 -14.30
N SER A 312 6.88 -2.10 -13.96
CA SER A 312 6.33 -1.88 -12.63
C SER A 312 4.89 -2.39 -12.53
N VAL A 313 4.57 -3.01 -11.41
CA VAL A 313 3.22 -3.44 -11.03
C VAL A 313 2.71 -2.49 -9.95
N ASN A 314 1.59 -1.82 -10.22
CA ASN A 314 0.95 -0.92 -9.28
C ASN A 314 -0.30 -1.58 -8.70
N TYR A 315 -0.59 -1.33 -7.43
CA TYR A 315 -1.74 -1.89 -6.75
C TYR A 315 -2.26 -0.98 -5.65
N ILE A 316 -3.54 -1.13 -5.35
CA ILE A 316 -4.25 -0.40 -4.31
C ILE A 316 -4.85 -1.40 -3.31
N ALA A 317 -4.94 -1.02 -2.05
CA ALA A 317 -5.67 -1.79 -1.05
C ALA A 317 -6.23 -0.86 0.03
N GLY A 318 -7.42 -1.18 0.55
CA GLY A 318 -8.06 -0.47 1.66
C GLY A 318 -7.46 -0.79 3.03
N ASN A 319 -6.13 -0.89 3.12
CA ASN A 319 -5.40 -1.26 4.33
C ASN A 319 -4.77 -0.05 5.02
N SER A 320 -4.46 -0.21 6.31
CA SER A 320 -3.66 0.77 7.06
C SER A 320 -2.26 0.96 6.47
N ALA A 321 -1.68 2.14 6.74
CA ALA A 321 -0.32 2.45 6.32
C ALA A 321 0.69 1.47 6.94
N GLY A 322 1.68 1.06 6.16
CA GLY A 322 2.69 0.07 6.59
C GLY A 322 2.27 -1.39 6.41
N THR A 323 1.07 -1.66 5.88
CA THR A 323 0.68 -3.01 5.45
C THR A 323 1.63 -3.53 4.37
N GLU A 324 2.07 -4.76 4.50
CA GLU A 324 3.02 -5.38 3.58
C GLU A 324 2.31 -6.22 2.50
N TYR A 325 2.88 -6.16 1.31
CA TYR A 325 2.41 -6.83 0.09
C TYR A 325 3.51 -7.73 -0.48
N PHE A 326 3.08 -8.79 -1.15
CA PHE A 326 3.95 -9.74 -1.83
C PHE A 326 3.41 -9.99 -3.23
N VAL A 327 4.17 -9.59 -4.25
CA VAL A 327 3.78 -9.73 -5.65
C VAL A 327 4.66 -10.76 -6.33
N GLN A 328 4.04 -11.62 -7.13
CA GLN A 328 4.72 -12.62 -7.95
C GLN A 328 4.44 -12.38 -9.42
N ILE A 329 5.46 -12.66 -10.23
CA ILE A 329 5.35 -12.75 -11.69
C ILE A 329 5.78 -14.14 -12.17
N SER A 330 5.18 -14.62 -13.25
CA SER A 330 5.53 -15.89 -13.89
C SER A 330 5.25 -15.86 -15.39
N THR A 331 6.05 -16.57 -16.18
CA THR A 331 5.74 -16.87 -17.59
C THR A 331 4.77 -18.05 -17.74
N ARG A 332 4.34 -18.65 -16.63
CA ARG A 332 3.39 -19.76 -16.57
C ARG A 332 2.14 -19.33 -15.79
N ALA A 333 0.96 -19.60 -16.34
CA ALA A 333 -0.31 -19.24 -15.70
C ALA A 333 -0.54 -19.94 -14.35
N ASP A 334 0.11 -21.09 -14.12
CA ASP A 334 0.04 -21.85 -12.87
C ASP A 334 1.03 -21.36 -11.79
N PHE A 335 1.89 -20.39 -12.12
CA PHE A 335 2.96 -19.90 -11.24
C PHE A 335 3.89 -21.02 -10.74
N SER A 336 4.16 -22.03 -11.57
CA SER A 336 5.14 -23.10 -11.27
C SER A 336 6.59 -22.62 -11.22
N VAL A 337 6.90 -21.51 -11.90
CA VAL A 337 8.20 -20.82 -11.85
C VAL A 337 7.97 -19.34 -11.60
N THR A 338 8.39 -18.83 -10.45
CA THR A 338 8.09 -17.46 -10.03
C THR A 338 9.33 -16.61 -9.79
N ARG A 339 9.18 -15.31 -10.02
CA ARG A 339 9.98 -14.26 -9.38
C ARG A 339 9.05 -13.43 -8.51
N ASP A 340 9.56 -12.87 -7.42
CA ASP A 340 8.76 -12.13 -6.45
C ASP A 340 9.45 -10.87 -5.93
N SER A 341 8.65 -10.00 -5.32
CA SER A 341 9.10 -8.72 -4.76
C SER A 341 9.68 -8.84 -3.34
N GLY A 342 9.57 -10.01 -2.68
CA GLY A 342 9.57 -10.06 -1.22
C GLY A 342 8.37 -9.33 -0.61
N TRP A 343 8.37 -9.22 0.72
CA TRP A 343 7.38 -8.43 1.47
C TRP A 343 7.79 -6.96 1.49
N ILE A 344 6.93 -6.09 0.97
CA ILE A 344 7.18 -4.65 0.86
C ILE A 344 5.95 -3.84 1.28
N ALA A 345 6.16 -2.68 1.90
CA ALA A 345 5.06 -1.77 2.27
C ALA A 345 4.69 -0.76 1.15
N ALA A 346 5.41 -0.78 0.03
CA ALA A 346 5.12 0.08 -1.11
C ALA A 346 3.86 -0.37 -1.86
N SER A 347 3.17 0.58 -2.50
CA SER A 347 2.00 0.34 -3.37
C SER A 347 2.38 0.03 -4.82
N SER A 348 3.67 -0.18 -5.09
CA SER A 348 4.17 -0.62 -6.38
C SER A 348 5.49 -1.39 -6.22
N THR A 349 5.80 -2.23 -7.21
CA THR A 349 7.07 -2.94 -7.30
C THR A 349 7.54 -3.06 -8.74
N ALA A 350 8.84 -2.91 -8.96
CA ALA A 350 9.46 -3.07 -10.26
C ALA A 350 10.12 -4.44 -10.41
N PHE A 351 9.92 -5.07 -11.55
CA PHE A 351 10.63 -6.28 -11.95
C PHE A 351 11.56 -5.96 -13.12
N SER A 352 12.81 -6.44 -13.04
CA SER A 352 13.85 -6.19 -14.05
C SER A 352 14.63 -7.47 -14.39
N GLY A 353 15.37 -7.43 -15.51
CA GLY A 353 16.08 -8.60 -16.02
C GLY A 353 15.13 -9.70 -16.49
N LEU A 354 14.00 -9.31 -17.09
CA LEU A 354 12.99 -10.20 -17.66
C LEU A 354 13.28 -10.47 -19.12
N ASP A 355 12.93 -11.67 -19.58
CA ASP A 355 13.02 -12.04 -20.99
C ASP A 355 11.86 -11.42 -21.77
N ASN A 356 12.18 -10.77 -22.90
CA ASN A 356 11.19 -10.18 -23.81
C ASN A 356 10.50 -11.24 -24.67
N GLY A 357 9.34 -10.91 -25.23
CA GLY A 357 8.56 -11.81 -26.08
C GLY A 357 7.70 -12.82 -25.30
N PHE A 358 7.68 -12.72 -23.97
CA PHE A 358 6.87 -13.57 -23.10
C PHE A 358 5.68 -12.81 -22.51
N LEU A 359 4.60 -13.55 -22.27
CA LEU A 359 3.48 -13.11 -21.45
C LEU A 359 3.80 -13.37 -19.97
N TYR A 360 3.75 -12.33 -19.14
CA TYR A 360 3.92 -12.46 -17.69
C TYR A 360 2.58 -12.38 -17.00
N TYR A 361 2.23 -13.42 -16.24
CA TYR A 361 1.11 -13.47 -15.32
C TYR A 361 1.54 -12.88 -13.98
N VAL A 362 0.66 -12.09 -13.36
CA VAL A 362 0.98 -11.34 -12.14
C VAL A 362 -0.09 -11.60 -11.09
N ARG A 363 0.32 -11.87 -9.85
CA ARG A 363 -0.59 -11.99 -8.70
C ARG A 363 0.00 -11.35 -7.46
N GLY A 364 -0.83 -10.84 -6.57
CA GLY A 364 -0.40 -10.19 -5.33
C GLY A 364 -1.21 -10.63 -4.12
N LYS A 365 -0.59 -10.66 -2.95
CA LYS A 365 -1.25 -10.86 -1.64
C LYS A 365 -0.75 -9.85 -0.62
N ALA A 366 -1.47 -9.71 0.50
CA ALA A 366 -1.07 -8.87 1.63
C ALA A 366 -0.95 -9.70 2.92
N ARG A 367 -0.39 -9.13 3.97
CA ARG A 367 -0.45 -9.69 5.33
C ARG A 367 -0.77 -8.61 6.36
N ASN A 368 -1.48 -9.00 7.41
CA ASN A 368 -1.68 -8.10 8.55
C ASN A 368 -0.46 -8.10 9.49
N SER A 369 -0.48 -7.24 10.52
CA SER A 369 0.60 -7.06 11.48
C SER A 369 0.84 -8.29 12.37
N SER A 370 -0.11 -9.24 12.42
CA SER A 370 0.06 -10.55 13.04
C SER A 370 0.65 -11.60 12.11
N GLY A 371 1.03 -11.22 10.88
CA GLY A 371 1.62 -12.11 9.88
C GLY A 371 0.62 -13.00 9.16
N VAL A 372 -0.70 -12.79 9.34
CA VAL A 372 -1.73 -13.57 8.66
C VAL A 372 -1.88 -13.05 7.24
N GLU A 373 -1.66 -13.94 6.27
CA GLU A 373 -1.66 -13.62 4.84
C GLU A 373 -3.06 -13.73 4.23
N THR A 374 -3.31 -12.90 3.21
CA THR A 374 -4.48 -13.04 2.35
C THR A 374 -4.24 -14.12 1.30
N VAL A 375 -5.32 -14.55 0.66
CA VAL A 375 -5.22 -15.24 -0.63
C VAL A 375 -4.60 -14.32 -1.69
N TYR A 376 -4.06 -14.91 -2.75
CA TYR A 376 -3.59 -14.16 -3.91
C TYR A 376 -4.76 -13.58 -4.71
N SER A 377 -4.66 -12.29 -5.03
CA SER A 377 -5.44 -11.62 -6.05
C SER A 377 -4.75 -11.75 -7.40
N ASP A 378 -5.53 -12.02 -8.45
CA ASP A 378 -5.04 -11.92 -9.83
C ASP A 378 -4.88 -10.45 -10.22
N PHE A 379 -3.70 -10.08 -10.73
CA PHE A 379 -3.42 -8.74 -11.23
C PHE A 379 -3.48 -8.68 -12.76
N GLY A 380 -3.80 -9.79 -13.40
CA GLY A 380 -3.85 -9.96 -14.84
C GLY A 380 -2.51 -10.41 -15.41
N SER A 381 -2.34 -10.14 -16.70
CA SER A 381 -1.12 -10.49 -17.41
C SER A 381 -0.69 -9.35 -18.33
N LEU A 382 0.61 -9.26 -18.55
CA LEU A 382 1.23 -8.25 -19.40
C LEU A 382 2.15 -8.94 -20.41
N PRO A 383 1.88 -8.84 -21.73
CA PRO A 383 2.84 -9.25 -22.72
C PRO A 383 4.00 -8.27 -22.72
N LEU A 384 5.20 -8.76 -22.40
CA LEU A 384 6.42 -7.98 -22.60
C LEU A 384 6.76 -8.03 -24.09
N MET A 385 6.05 -7.21 -24.87
CA MET A 385 6.32 -7.08 -26.30
C MET A 385 7.74 -6.54 -26.54
N PRO A 386 8.37 -6.87 -27.67
CA PRO A 386 9.46 -6.06 -28.15
C PRO A 386 8.94 -4.62 -28.21
N SER A 387 9.62 -3.67 -27.56
CA SER A 387 9.34 -2.24 -27.71
C SER A 387 9.11 -1.94 -29.19
N ALA A 388 8.09 -1.12 -29.53
CA ALA A 388 8.03 -0.48 -30.84
C ALA A 388 9.44 0.05 -31.11
N GLY A 389 10.10 -0.47 -32.15
CA GLY A 389 11.44 -0.04 -32.43
C GLY A 389 11.38 1.43 -32.81
N ARG A 390 12.38 2.21 -32.37
CA ARG A 390 12.60 3.49 -33.03
C ARG A 390 12.72 3.25 -34.54
N PRO A 391 12.32 4.22 -35.38
CA PRO A 391 12.45 4.07 -36.82
C PRO A 391 13.86 3.63 -37.24
N ALA A 392 13.95 2.79 -38.27
CA ALA A 392 15.22 2.48 -38.89
C ALA A 392 15.91 3.77 -39.36
N THR A 393 17.24 3.73 -39.40
CA THR A 393 18.02 4.92 -39.72
C THR A 393 17.90 5.26 -41.20
N PRO A 394 17.61 6.52 -41.56
CA PRO A 394 17.56 6.94 -42.95
C PRO A 394 18.88 6.66 -43.68
N ILE A 395 18.78 6.08 -44.87
CA ILE A 395 19.90 5.98 -45.80
C ILE A 395 19.93 7.26 -46.62
N VAL A 396 20.99 8.04 -46.47
CA VAL A 396 21.11 9.39 -47.07
C VAL A 396 22.16 9.45 -48.18
N ARG A 397 21.95 10.37 -49.13
CA ARG A 397 22.91 10.82 -50.12
C ARG A 397 22.99 12.34 -50.10
N GLY A 398 24.16 12.88 -50.38
CA GLY A 398 24.41 14.32 -50.43
C GLY A 398 25.02 14.69 -51.77
N ALA A 399 24.58 15.78 -52.38
CA ALA A 399 25.12 16.31 -53.62
C ALA A 399 25.27 17.83 -53.55
N VAL A 400 26.43 18.33 -53.98
CA VAL A 400 26.66 19.78 -54.14
C VAL A 400 26.29 20.16 -55.57
N SER A 401 25.44 21.17 -55.73
CA SER A 401 25.05 21.72 -57.04
C SER A 401 25.03 23.24 -56.98
N GLY A 402 25.97 23.89 -57.67
CA GLY A 402 26.14 25.34 -57.60
C GLY A 402 26.41 25.82 -56.18
N ALA A 403 25.59 26.75 -55.68
CA ALA A 403 25.67 27.26 -54.31
C ALA A 403 24.75 26.50 -53.31
N GLY A 404 24.20 25.34 -53.70
CA GLY A 404 23.30 24.55 -52.87
C GLY A 404 23.87 23.17 -52.53
N PHE A 405 23.58 22.67 -51.34
CA PHE A 405 23.80 21.30 -50.93
C PHE A 405 22.45 20.61 -50.76
N THR A 406 22.23 19.52 -51.49
CA THR A 406 21.00 18.72 -51.45
C THR A 406 21.26 17.40 -50.75
N LEU A 407 20.53 17.16 -49.67
CA LEU A 407 20.45 15.88 -48.97
C LEU A 407 19.19 15.14 -49.44
N SER A 408 19.30 13.87 -49.80
CA SER A 408 18.18 13.01 -50.19
C SER A 408 18.20 11.68 -49.45
N TRP A 409 17.04 11.08 -49.20
CA TRP A 409 16.93 9.80 -48.47
C TRP A 409 15.79 8.94 -49.01
N ALA A 410 15.88 7.63 -48.73
CA ALA A 410 14.77 6.71 -49.01
C ALA A 410 13.71 6.77 -47.90
N PRO A 411 12.43 6.43 -48.20
CA PRO A 411 11.41 6.30 -47.18
C PRO A 411 11.78 5.23 -46.14
N VAL A 412 11.64 5.56 -44.87
CA VAL A 412 11.76 4.61 -43.75
C VAL A 412 10.41 3.96 -43.53
N LEU A 413 10.34 2.63 -43.72
CA LEU A 413 9.11 1.83 -43.61
C LEU A 413 9.10 0.91 -42.40
N TYR A 414 10.27 0.68 -41.80
CA TYR A 414 10.45 -0.28 -40.73
C TYR A 414 11.17 0.34 -39.53
N ASP A 415 10.95 -0.24 -38.37
CA ASP A 415 11.73 0.03 -37.18
C ASP A 415 13.04 -0.77 -37.15
N ILE A 416 13.87 -0.53 -36.14
CA ILE A 416 15.15 -1.24 -35.94
C ILE A 416 15.03 -2.76 -35.73
N TYR A 417 13.81 -3.29 -35.56
CA TYR A 417 13.53 -4.72 -35.40
C TYR A 417 12.87 -5.34 -36.64
N GLY A 418 12.74 -4.57 -37.73
CA GLY A 418 12.08 -5.01 -38.96
C GLY A 418 10.54 -4.96 -38.92
N GLY A 419 9.94 -4.45 -37.85
CA GLY A 419 8.50 -4.20 -37.75
C GLY A 419 8.10 -2.98 -38.57
N THR A 420 6.89 -2.94 -39.13
CA THR A 420 6.41 -1.76 -39.88
C THR A 420 6.24 -0.55 -38.96
N THR A 421 6.71 0.64 -39.37
CA THR A 421 6.56 1.88 -38.61
C THR A 421 5.96 3.01 -39.45
N SER A 422 5.20 3.90 -38.82
CA SER A 422 4.57 5.07 -39.46
C SER A 422 5.37 6.34 -39.14
N ILE A 423 5.99 6.91 -40.16
CA ILE A 423 6.78 8.16 -40.02
C ILE A 423 5.84 9.37 -39.97
N MET A 424 6.00 10.21 -38.95
CA MET A 424 5.32 11.50 -38.82
C MET A 424 6.08 12.60 -39.58
N ARG A 425 7.41 12.62 -39.49
CA ARG A 425 8.27 13.65 -40.11
C ARG A 425 9.73 13.20 -40.21
N TYR A 426 10.50 13.90 -41.03
CA TYR A 426 11.96 13.81 -41.06
C TYR A 426 12.58 15.10 -40.51
N GLU A 427 13.59 14.96 -39.67
CA GLU A 427 14.34 16.08 -39.10
C GLU A 427 15.75 16.10 -39.69
N VAL A 428 16.09 17.21 -40.36
CA VAL A 428 17.43 17.46 -40.91
C VAL A 428 18.19 18.31 -39.91
N TYR A 429 19.34 17.81 -39.49
CA TYR A 429 20.24 18.49 -38.57
C TYR A 429 21.51 18.93 -39.30
N ARG A 430 22.11 20.02 -38.82
CA ARG A 430 23.42 20.48 -39.30
C ARG A 430 24.37 20.81 -38.15
N SER A 431 25.67 20.66 -38.40
CA SER A 431 26.73 21.05 -37.47
C SER A 431 27.89 21.74 -38.20
N THR A 432 28.61 22.60 -37.47
CA THR A 432 29.79 23.31 -37.97
C THR A 432 31.09 22.51 -37.77
N ALA A 433 31.08 21.50 -36.90
CA ALA A 433 32.25 20.70 -36.53
C ALA A 433 31.84 19.27 -36.12
N ILE A 434 32.83 18.41 -35.86
CA ILE A 434 32.62 17.01 -35.44
C ILE A 434 32.03 16.95 -34.02
N ASP A 435 32.57 17.80 -33.16
CA ASP A 435 32.24 18.02 -31.75
C ASP A 435 31.24 19.17 -31.53
N GLY A 436 30.83 19.84 -32.62
CA GLY A 436 29.83 20.89 -32.58
C GLY A 436 28.45 20.31 -32.30
N ASN A 437 27.70 20.95 -31.38
CA ASN A 437 26.33 20.55 -31.08
C ASN A 437 25.44 20.71 -32.32
N PRO A 438 24.81 19.65 -32.84
CA PRO A 438 23.95 19.75 -34.01
C PRO A 438 22.72 20.62 -33.76
N GLU A 439 22.41 21.50 -34.69
CA GLU A 439 21.18 22.29 -34.69
C GLU A 439 20.17 21.74 -35.71
N LEU A 440 18.87 21.91 -35.44
CA LEU A 440 17.82 21.51 -36.36
C LEU A 440 17.76 22.50 -37.53
N ALA A 441 18.08 22.04 -38.73
CA ALA A 441 18.03 22.84 -39.96
C ALA A 441 16.63 22.85 -40.58
N ALA A 442 15.95 21.71 -40.61
CA ALA A 442 14.60 21.59 -41.15
C ALA A 442 13.81 20.46 -40.49
N SER A 443 12.48 20.63 -40.44
CA SER A 443 11.52 19.60 -40.05
C SER A 443 10.52 19.44 -41.19
N LEU A 444 10.57 18.29 -41.88
CA LEU A 444 9.90 18.04 -43.15
C LEU A 444 8.83 16.97 -43.00
N SER A 445 7.76 17.05 -43.78
CA SER A 445 6.67 16.07 -43.73
C SER A 445 7.16 14.64 -44.03
N SER A 446 6.40 13.63 -43.61
CA SER A 446 6.71 12.22 -43.91
C SER A 446 6.72 11.87 -45.41
N ALA A 447 6.18 12.75 -46.26
CA ALA A 447 6.20 12.62 -47.73
C ALA A 447 7.38 13.35 -48.41
N THR A 448 8.26 13.98 -47.64
CA THR A 448 9.42 14.73 -48.16
C THR A 448 10.71 13.92 -47.98
N PHE A 449 11.43 13.73 -49.09
CA PHE A 449 12.62 12.86 -49.15
C PHE A 449 13.89 13.57 -49.62
N SER A 450 13.85 14.91 -49.68
CA SER A 450 15.02 15.73 -49.97
C SER A 450 14.94 17.08 -49.27
N CYS A 451 16.12 17.68 -49.02
CA CYS A 451 16.28 19.01 -48.46
C CYS A 451 17.47 19.69 -49.13
N THR A 452 17.27 20.91 -49.63
CA THR A 452 18.35 21.72 -50.21
C THR A 452 18.59 22.95 -49.35
N GLU A 453 19.83 23.15 -48.93
CA GLU A 453 20.28 24.36 -48.23
C GLU A 453 21.32 25.12 -49.04
N ALA A 454 21.34 26.45 -48.90
CA ALA A 454 22.40 27.27 -49.46
C ALA A 454 23.73 27.06 -48.71
N VAL A 455 24.83 26.97 -49.45
CA VAL A 455 26.18 26.77 -48.92
C VAL A 455 26.79 28.14 -48.59
N SER A 456 26.84 28.48 -47.30
CA SER A 456 27.48 29.71 -46.79
C SER A 456 28.79 29.45 -46.03
N GLY A 457 29.18 28.18 -45.87
CA GLY A 457 30.39 27.72 -45.19
C GLY A 457 30.38 26.21 -44.99
N LEU A 458 31.48 25.66 -44.46
CA LEU A 458 31.59 24.21 -44.19
C LEU A 458 30.54 23.78 -43.15
N ARG A 459 29.76 22.75 -43.49
CA ARG A 459 28.72 22.15 -42.64
C ARG A 459 28.64 20.64 -42.87
N TRP A 460 28.23 19.95 -41.82
CA TRP A 460 27.84 18.55 -41.83
C TRP A 460 26.34 18.42 -41.64
N TYR A 461 25.73 17.46 -42.34
CA TYR A 461 24.29 17.25 -42.37
C TYR A 461 23.91 15.81 -42.09
N PHE A 462 22.85 15.57 -41.32
CA PHE A 462 22.27 14.24 -41.16
C PHE A 462 20.75 14.30 -41.01
N VAL A 463 20.08 13.18 -41.24
CA VAL A 463 18.62 13.04 -41.13
C VAL A 463 18.26 12.07 -40.01
N LYS A 464 17.19 12.38 -39.30
CA LYS A 464 16.49 11.45 -38.42
C LYS A 464 15.06 11.26 -38.88
N ALA A 465 14.57 10.03 -38.85
CA ALA A 465 13.14 9.74 -39.01
C ALA A 465 12.46 9.84 -37.65
N VAL A 466 11.26 10.40 -37.60
CA VAL A 466 10.45 10.53 -36.39
C VAL A 466 9.11 9.87 -36.61
N ASP A 467 8.75 8.89 -35.78
CA ASP A 467 7.47 8.18 -35.90
C ASP A 467 6.29 8.96 -35.31
N GLN A 468 5.10 8.38 -35.43
CA GLN A 468 3.84 8.90 -34.86
C GLN A 468 3.86 9.02 -33.32
N TYR A 469 4.78 8.33 -32.64
CA TYR A 469 4.98 8.40 -31.18
C TYR A 469 6.09 9.37 -30.80
N ASN A 470 6.63 10.11 -31.78
CA ASN A 470 7.72 11.06 -31.61
C ASN A 470 9.07 10.41 -31.22
N LEU A 471 9.22 9.09 -31.44
CA LEU A 471 10.50 8.38 -31.30
C LEU A 471 11.37 8.67 -32.53
N LYS A 472 12.63 9.01 -32.28
CA LYS A 472 13.59 9.36 -33.33
C LYS A 472 14.50 8.18 -33.64
N SER A 473 14.79 7.97 -34.91
CA SER A 473 15.87 7.07 -35.35
C SER A 473 17.22 7.53 -34.81
N ASP A 474 18.21 6.65 -34.90
CA ASP A 474 19.60 7.10 -34.84
C ASP A 474 19.89 8.07 -36.00
N ALA A 475 20.97 8.86 -35.88
CA ALA A 475 21.39 9.74 -36.95
C ALA A 475 21.80 8.92 -38.18
N SER A 476 21.42 9.40 -39.37
CA SER A 476 22.01 8.90 -40.62
C SER A 476 23.52 9.14 -40.68
N LEU A 477 24.16 8.65 -41.73
CA LEU A 477 25.49 9.12 -42.10
C LEU A 477 25.49 10.65 -42.21
N TRP A 478 26.55 11.26 -41.70
CA TRP A 478 26.79 12.68 -41.79
C TRP A 478 27.42 12.99 -43.14
N MET A 479 26.84 13.92 -43.88
CA MET A 479 27.29 14.33 -45.21
C MET A 479 27.89 15.74 -45.17
N LYS A 480 29.06 15.92 -45.78
CA LYS A 480 29.75 17.20 -45.84
C LYS A 480 29.32 18.00 -47.08
N ASN A 481 29.14 19.31 -46.95
CA ASN A 481 28.66 20.18 -48.04
C ASN A 481 29.74 20.79 -48.94
N SER A 482 30.98 20.29 -48.89
CA SER A 482 32.15 20.89 -49.55
C SER A 482 33.08 19.86 -50.18
N GLY A 483 32.66 18.60 -50.20
CA GLY A 483 33.41 17.51 -50.76
C GLY A 483 32.61 16.23 -50.69
N GLU A 484 33.05 15.28 -51.49
CA GLU A 484 32.58 13.91 -51.49
C GLU A 484 33.12 13.19 -50.26
N GLN A 485 32.52 13.42 -49.09
CA GLN A 485 32.88 12.75 -47.84
C GLN A 485 31.62 12.40 -47.04
N ALA A 486 31.52 11.12 -46.69
CA ALA A 486 30.51 10.60 -45.77
C ALA A 486 31.18 10.21 -44.45
N ARG A 487 30.47 10.43 -43.36
CA ARG A 487 30.99 10.21 -42.01
C ARG A 487 30.01 9.44 -41.15
N VAL A 488 30.51 8.45 -40.44
CA VAL A 488 29.84 7.86 -39.27
C VAL A 488 30.32 8.61 -38.05
N VAL A 489 29.41 9.08 -37.20
CA VAL A 489 29.75 9.71 -35.93
C VAL A 489 29.28 8.80 -34.79
N ALA A 490 30.09 8.67 -33.75
CA ALA A 490 29.72 7.92 -32.56
C ALA A 490 28.59 8.62 -31.80
N ASP A 491 27.81 7.86 -31.03
CA ASP A 491 26.66 8.38 -30.27
C ASP A 491 27.02 9.48 -29.26
N ASP A 492 28.28 9.53 -28.82
CA ASP A 492 28.82 10.55 -27.91
C ASP A 492 29.44 11.76 -28.63
N PHE A 493 29.43 11.77 -29.98
CA PHE A 493 29.97 12.81 -30.85
C PHE A 493 31.49 13.05 -30.72
N ARG A 494 32.25 12.09 -30.19
CA ARG A 494 33.70 12.24 -29.95
C ARG A 494 34.59 11.41 -30.85
N ALA A 495 34.01 10.46 -31.58
CA ALA A 495 34.71 9.65 -32.55
C ALA A 495 33.96 9.66 -33.88
N ALA A 496 34.71 9.50 -34.98
CA ALA A 496 34.15 9.49 -36.31
C ALA A 496 34.93 8.57 -37.25
N ALA A 497 34.24 7.99 -38.25
CA ALA A 497 34.85 7.27 -39.35
C ALA A 497 34.47 7.95 -40.67
N ASP A 498 35.46 8.49 -41.36
CA ASP A 498 35.30 9.15 -42.66
C ASP A 498 35.55 8.16 -43.80
N MET A 499 34.70 8.23 -44.83
CA MET A 499 34.79 7.40 -46.03
C MET A 499 34.47 8.19 -47.29
N SER A 500 34.96 7.68 -48.42
CA SER A 500 34.59 8.21 -49.73
C SER A 500 33.15 7.84 -50.10
N PRO A 501 32.45 8.63 -50.91
CA PRO A 501 31.10 8.30 -51.40
C PRO A 501 31.06 7.04 -52.25
N ALA A 502 32.12 6.74 -53.02
CA ALA A 502 32.21 5.48 -53.74
C ALA A 502 32.18 4.27 -52.79
N LEU A 503 32.87 4.38 -51.65
CA LEU A 503 32.84 3.36 -50.60
C LEU A 503 31.45 3.28 -49.94
N GLN A 504 30.85 4.43 -49.64
CA GLN A 504 29.48 4.51 -49.12
C GLN A 504 28.46 3.85 -50.07
N GLU A 505 28.55 4.12 -51.37
CA GLU A 505 27.65 3.55 -52.37
C GLU A 505 27.81 2.03 -52.48
N THR A 506 29.05 1.55 -52.42
CA THR A 506 29.35 0.11 -52.39
C THR A 506 28.71 -0.56 -51.17
N LEU A 507 28.81 0.06 -49.98
CA LEU A 507 28.18 -0.44 -48.76
C LEU A 507 26.64 -0.41 -48.85
N GLY A 508 26.08 0.68 -49.36
CA GLY A 508 24.64 0.83 -49.57
C GLY A 508 24.07 -0.20 -50.54
N ALA A 509 24.78 -0.49 -51.64
CA ALA A 509 24.42 -1.54 -52.59
C ALA A 509 24.46 -2.94 -51.96
N ALA A 510 25.36 -3.16 -50.98
CA ALA A 510 25.42 -4.37 -50.18
C ALA A 510 24.39 -4.40 -49.03
N GLY A 511 23.58 -3.35 -48.85
CA GLY A 511 22.62 -3.24 -47.75
C GLY A 511 23.28 -3.07 -46.37
N LEU A 512 24.51 -2.57 -46.32
CA LEU A 512 25.30 -2.39 -45.10
C LEU A 512 25.32 -0.92 -44.67
N SER A 513 25.05 -0.67 -43.40
CA SER A 513 25.10 0.64 -42.77
C SER A 513 26.14 0.65 -41.64
N PRO A 514 27.24 1.40 -41.75
CA PRO A 514 28.28 1.42 -40.72
C PRO A 514 27.84 2.17 -39.46
N ARG A 515 28.33 1.71 -38.31
CA ARG A 515 28.05 2.22 -36.96
C ARG A 515 29.31 2.31 -36.15
N LEU A 516 29.39 3.33 -35.31
CA LEU A 516 30.49 3.54 -34.38
C LEU A 516 29.91 3.72 -32.98
N ALA A 517 30.18 2.76 -32.09
CA ALA A 517 29.62 2.76 -30.73
C ALA A 517 30.72 2.79 -29.68
N ARG A 518 30.58 3.68 -28.68
CA ARG A 518 31.52 3.73 -27.55
C ARG A 518 31.45 2.44 -26.72
N GLN A 519 32.61 1.96 -26.27
CA GLN A 519 32.78 0.75 -25.47
C GLN A 519 33.39 1.09 -24.11
N ALA A 520 32.63 1.81 -23.28
CA ALA A 520 33.10 2.36 -22.00
C ALA A 520 33.67 1.28 -21.05
N GLN A 521 33.22 0.03 -21.16
CA GLN A 521 33.73 -1.08 -20.36
C GLN A 521 35.22 -1.40 -20.58
N TYR A 522 35.83 -0.94 -21.68
CA TYR A 522 37.25 -1.11 -21.95
C TYR A 522 38.11 0.11 -21.55
N GLU A 523 37.51 1.22 -21.15
CA GLU A 523 38.18 2.47 -20.81
C GLU A 523 38.75 2.43 -19.38
N SER A 524 39.83 1.66 -19.20
CA SER A 524 40.52 1.53 -17.91
C SER A 524 42.04 1.53 -18.05
N GLY A 525 42.74 1.93 -16.98
CA GLY A 525 44.19 2.00 -16.94
C GLY A 525 44.75 2.92 -18.03
N LEU A 526 45.59 2.36 -18.90
CA LEU A 526 46.19 3.08 -20.03
C LEU A 526 45.24 3.25 -21.22
N THR A 527 44.06 2.63 -21.22
CA THR A 527 43.07 2.78 -22.30
C THR A 527 42.18 3.99 -22.02
N PHE A 528 42.30 5.03 -22.85
CA PHE A 528 41.61 6.31 -22.67
C PHE A 528 40.24 6.34 -23.35
N ALA A 529 40.13 5.66 -24.48
CA ALA A 529 38.92 5.60 -25.28
C ALA A 529 38.82 4.25 -25.97
N ALA A 530 37.60 3.73 -26.12
CA ALA A 530 37.35 2.51 -26.88
C ALA A 530 36.05 2.64 -27.67
N TYR A 531 36.11 2.28 -28.95
CA TYR A 531 34.99 2.35 -29.87
C TYR A 531 34.93 1.09 -30.72
N ARG A 532 33.71 0.64 -31.01
CA ARG A 532 33.44 -0.49 -31.90
C ARG A 532 32.87 0.04 -33.20
N LEU A 533 33.55 -0.26 -34.31
CA LEU A 533 33.09 0.02 -35.66
C LEU A 533 32.51 -1.26 -36.27
N TYR A 534 31.27 -1.26 -36.71
CA TYR A 534 30.56 -2.45 -37.20
C TYR A 534 29.51 -2.06 -38.25
N PHE A 535 28.94 -3.05 -38.93
CA PHE A 535 27.84 -2.83 -39.88
C PHE A 535 26.52 -3.34 -39.32
N LEU A 536 25.45 -2.64 -39.64
CA LEU A 536 24.08 -3.15 -39.56
C LEU A 536 23.59 -3.49 -40.97
N ALA A 537 22.88 -4.60 -41.11
CA ALA A 537 22.09 -4.89 -42.28
C ALA A 537 20.78 -4.07 -42.29
N SER A 538 20.08 -4.08 -43.42
CA SER A 538 18.80 -3.38 -43.60
C SER A 538 17.72 -3.77 -42.60
N ASN A 539 17.79 -4.98 -42.03
CA ASN A 539 16.88 -5.48 -41.00
C ASN A 539 17.30 -5.13 -39.56
N GLY A 540 18.40 -4.37 -39.39
CA GLY A 540 18.92 -4.00 -38.07
C GLY A 540 19.90 -5.00 -37.47
N ASP A 541 20.13 -6.15 -38.11
CA ASP A 541 21.08 -7.14 -37.59
C ASP A 541 22.53 -6.66 -37.73
N GLU A 542 23.32 -6.85 -36.68
CA GLU A 542 24.77 -6.64 -36.77
C GLU A 542 25.40 -7.68 -37.71
N LYS A 543 26.22 -7.21 -38.65
CA LYS A 543 27.08 -8.04 -39.48
C LYS A 543 28.49 -8.01 -38.93
N SER A 544 28.97 -9.19 -38.53
CA SER A 544 30.31 -9.41 -38.01
C SER A 544 31.20 -10.07 -39.06
N GLY A 545 32.53 -9.93 -38.90
CA GLY A 545 33.51 -10.58 -39.78
C GLY A 545 33.63 -10.01 -41.18
N ILE A 546 33.06 -8.82 -41.44
CA ILE A 546 33.15 -8.13 -42.74
C ILE A 546 33.94 -6.85 -42.57
N ASP A 547 34.98 -6.68 -43.37
CA ASP A 547 35.80 -5.47 -43.43
C ASP A 547 35.29 -4.50 -44.53
N PHE A 548 35.68 -3.23 -44.43
CA PHE A 548 35.42 -2.25 -45.49
C PHE A 548 36.15 -2.65 -46.78
N PRO A 549 35.51 -2.54 -47.95
CA PRO A 549 36.17 -2.83 -49.23
C PRO A 549 37.21 -1.78 -49.65
N GLY A 550 37.33 -0.67 -48.91
CA GLY A 550 38.33 0.38 -49.10
C GLY A 550 38.70 1.03 -47.77
N ASP A 551 39.71 1.90 -47.80
CA ASP A 551 40.21 2.57 -46.59
C ASP A 551 39.20 3.60 -46.05
N ILE A 552 39.07 3.62 -44.74
CA ILE A 552 38.39 4.68 -43.99
C ILE A 552 39.38 5.37 -43.06
N THR A 553 39.11 6.63 -42.73
CA THR A 553 39.87 7.36 -41.70
C THR A 553 39.08 7.33 -40.40
N LEU A 554 39.57 6.58 -39.42
CA LEU A 554 38.99 6.52 -38.07
C LEU A 554 39.65 7.57 -37.18
N THR A 555 38.85 8.51 -36.68
CA THR A 555 39.23 9.56 -35.74
C THR A 555 38.70 9.22 -34.35
N LEU A 556 39.59 9.15 -33.36
CA LEU A 556 39.28 8.77 -31.98
C LEU A 556 39.79 9.83 -30.99
N PRO A 557 39.12 10.04 -29.84
CA PRO A 557 39.56 11.01 -28.85
C PRO A 557 40.76 10.47 -28.04
N ILE A 558 41.68 11.36 -27.66
CA ILE A 558 42.81 11.03 -26.75
C ILE A 558 42.52 11.42 -25.29
N THR A 559 41.30 11.84 -24.97
CA THR A 559 40.86 12.26 -23.64
C THR A 559 39.84 11.29 -23.05
N ARG A 560 39.88 11.08 -21.72
CA ARG A 560 38.90 10.22 -21.02
C ARG A 560 37.51 10.85 -21.00
N THR A 561 36.49 10.00 -20.96
CA THR A 561 35.07 10.38 -21.13
C THR A 561 34.29 10.47 -19.81
N GLY A 562 34.88 10.10 -18.66
CA GLY A 562 34.21 10.09 -17.36
C GLY A 562 34.44 11.37 -16.57
N ALA A 563 33.40 11.87 -15.89
CA ALA A 563 33.56 12.85 -14.81
C ALA A 563 34.46 12.23 -13.73
N VAL A 564 35.68 12.74 -13.61
CA VAL A 564 36.49 12.56 -12.40
C VAL A 564 36.25 13.80 -11.55
N THR A 565 35.38 13.68 -10.56
CA THR A 565 35.41 14.60 -9.42
C THR A 565 36.53 14.14 -8.51
N ILE A 566 37.74 14.67 -8.72
CA ILE A 566 38.70 14.87 -7.63
C ILE A 566 39.22 16.30 -7.79
N ALA A 567 39.13 17.04 -6.69
CA ALA A 567 39.61 18.40 -6.59
C ALA A 567 41.04 18.54 -7.14
N ALA A 568 41.29 19.72 -7.70
CA ALA A 568 42.56 20.29 -8.13
C ALA A 568 43.11 19.86 -9.51
N ALA A 569 43.40 20.91 -10.27
CA ALA A 569 44.14 20.99 -11.53
C ALA A 569 43.43 20.43 -12.77
N SER A 570 42.95 21.34 -13.63
CA SER A 570 43.19 21.16 -15.06
C SER A 570 44.67 20.83 -15.26
N PRO A 571 45.02 19.75 -15.94
CA PRO A 571 46.18 19.79 -16.79
C PRO A 571 45.65 20.09 -18.19
N ALA A 572 46.04 21.23 -18.73
CA ALA A 572 46.44 21.22 -20.12
C ALA A 572 47.60 20.22 -20.22
N ALA A 573 47.29 18.92 -20.30
CA ALA A 573 48.30 17.92 -20.57
C ALA A 573 48.75 18.19 -22.00
N SER A 574 49.94 18.76 -22.16
CA SER A 574 50.60 18.89 -23.45
C SER A 574 50.93 17.48 -23.95
N TYR A 575 49.96 16.85 -24.62
CA TYR A 575 50.20 15.59 -25.30
C TYR A 575 51.13 15.84 -26.49
N THR A 576 52.10 14.96 -26.68
CA THR A 576 52.96 14.96 -27.86
C THR A 576 52.38 14.06 -28.93
N ALA A 577 52.90 14.15 -30.15
CA ALA A 577 52.54 13.25 -31.25
C ALA A 577 52.85 11.75 -30.95
N TYR A 578 53.61 11.47 -29.86
CA TYR A 578 54.18 10.18 -29.55
C TYR A 578 53.59 9.49 -28.30
N ASP A 579 52.59 10.09 -27.66
CA ASP A 579 52.05 9.60 -26.37
C ASP A 579 50.86 8.63 -26.50
N TYR A 580 50.33 8.43 -27.71
CA TYR A 580 49.13 7.63 -27.95
C TYR A 580 49.21 6.80 -29.22
N ALA A 581 48.71 5.57 -29.18
CA ALA A 581 48.46 4.75 -30.36
C ALA A 581 47.08 4.10 -30.32
N VAL A 582 46.54 3.84 -31.52
CA VAL A 582 45.35 3.02 -31.71
C VAL A 582 45.75 1.56 -31.70
N TYR A 583 44.95 0.77 -30.98
CA TYR A 583 45.01 -0.69 -30.93
C TYR A 583 43.71 -1.26 -31.48
N TYR A 584 43.81 -2.30 -32.29
CA TYR A 584 42.68 -3.06 -32.80
C TYR A 584 42.63 -4.44 -32.15
N TYR A 585 41.48 -4.83 -31.60
CA TYR A 585 41.29 -6.15 -31.03
C TYR A 585 40.90 -7.15 -32.13
N ASN A 586 41.80 -8.09 -32.45
CA ASN A 586 41.60 -9.06 -33.53
C ASN A 586 40.88 -10.36 -33.10
N GLY A 587 40.22 -10.35 -31.93
CA GLY A 587 39.61 -11.55 -31.34
C GLY A 587 40.54 -12.33 -30.40
N VAL A 588 41.85 -12.11 -30.48
CA VAL A 588 42.86 -12.79 -29.65
C VAL A 588 43.67 -11.79 -28.82
N GLU A 589 44.20 -10.74 -29.45
CA GLU A 589 45.05 -9.75 -28.81
C GLU A 589 44.75 -8.33 -29.31
N ASP A 590 45.15 -7.33 -28.51
CA ASP A 590 45.17 -5.93 -28.93
C ASP A 590 46.41 -5.69 -29.80
N VAL A 591 46.19 -5.56 -31.10
CA VAL A 591 47.21 -5.29 -32.11
C VAL A 591 47.43 -3.79 -32.22
N ARG A 592 48.67 -3.32 -32.03
CA ARG A 592 49.01 -1.90 -32.14
C ARG A 592 49.09 -1.47 -33.60
N ILE A 593 48.17 -0.63 -34.06
CA ILE A 593 48.07 -0.19 -35.47
C ILE A 593 48.53 1.26 -35.71
N GLY A 594 49.01 1.95 -34.67
CA GLY A 594 49.61 3.29 -34.78
C GLY A 594 48.57 4.40 -34.84
N GLY A 595 48.77 5.37 -35.74
CA GLY A 595 47.90 6.53 -35.95
C GLY A 595 48.64 7.87 -35.89
N THR A 596 48.01 8.94 -36.35
CA THR A 596 48.54 10.30 -36.35
C THR A 596 47.83 11.10 -35.26
N VAL A 597 48.57 11.52 -34.23
CA VAL A 597 48.02 12.29 -33.11
C VAL A 597 47.99 13.76 -33.49
N ASP A 598 46.83 14.39 -33.30
CA ASP A 598 46.66 15.85 -33.33
C ASP A 598 46.38 16.32 -31.89
N PRO A 599 47.41 16.85 -31.19
CA PRO A 599 47.25 17.34 -29.82
C PRO A 599 46.33 18.56 -29.71
N ALA A 600 46.25 19.39 -30.75
CA ALA A 600 45.43 20.61 -30.74
C ALA A 600 43.95 20.26 -30.87
N ALA A 601 43.62 19.27 -31.71
CA ALA A 601 42.26 18.73 -31.82
C ALA A 601 41.91 17.71 -30.72
N GLY A 602 42.89 17.26 -29.92
CA GLY A 602 42.67 16.23 -28.90
C GLY A 602 42.27 14.88 -29.48
N SER A 603 42.80 14.52 -30.66
CA SER A 603 42.39 13.34 -31.40
C SER A 603 43.56 12.55 -31.97
N ILE A 604 43.31 11.30 -32.35
CA ILE A 604 44.21 10.45 -33.11
C ILE A 604 43.46 9.87 -34.30
N THR A 605 44.08 9.92 -35.48
CA THR A 605 43.52 9.39 -36.73
C THR A 605 44.28 8.16 -37.20
N VAL A 606 43.58 7.19 -37.79
CA VAL A 606 44.22 5.99 -38.36
C VAL A 606 43.45 5.54 -39.60
N LEU A 607 44.16 5.15 -40.66
CA LEU A 607 43.56 4.47 -41.80
C LEU A 607 43.32 3.00 -41.43
N THR A 608 42.17 2.47 -41.79
CA THR A 608 41.89 1.05 -41.58
C THR A 608 40.81 0.57 -42.54
N ARG A 609 40.79 -0.74 -42.79
CA ARG A 609 39.63 -1.43 -43.39
C ARG A 609 38.88 -2.26 -42.38
N LYS A 610 39.42 -2.44 -41.18
CA LYS A 610 38.89 -3.38 -40.20
C LYS A 610 37.59 -2.88 -39.58
N THR A 611 36.63 -3.80 -39.42
CA THR A 611 35.56 -3.65 -38.42
C THR A 611 35.96 -4.37 -37.13
N GLY A 612 35.46 -3.90 -36.00
CA GLY A 612 35.77 -4.44 -34.68
C GLY A 612 36.02 -3.36 -33.64
N THR A 613 36.73 -3.73 -32.57
CA THR A 613 36.97 -2.84 -31.43
C THR A 613 38.34 -2.17 -31.55
N PHE A 614 38.34 -0.84 -31.52
CA PHE A 614 39.50 0.03 -31.51
C PHE A 614 39.65 0.67 -30.12
N LYS A 615 40.89 0.76 -29.64
CA LYS A 615 41.23 1.31 -28.32
C LYS A 615 42.35 2.33 -28.48
N VAL A 616 42.20 3.50 -27.88
CA VAL A 616 43.28 4.49 -27.77
C VAL A 616 44.01 4.25 -26.45
N LYS A 617 45.30 3.93 -26.51
CA LYS A 617 46.12 3.69 -25.32
C LYS A 617 47.24 4.70 -25.20
N GLN A 618 47.48 5.16 -23.97
CA GLN A 618 48.63 6.00 -23.65
C GLN A 618 49.89 5.14 -23.56
N ILE A 619 50.88 5.45 -24.40
CA ILE A 619 52.12 4.67 -24.56
C ILE A 619 53.25 5.57 -25.07
N VAL A 620 54.50 5.12 -24.92
CA VAL A 620 55.65 5.74 -25.59
C VAL A 620 55.83 5.13 -26.98
N ARG A 621 55.81 5.95 -28.03
CA ARG A 621 56.02 5.51 -29.42
C ARG A 621 57.48 5.64 -29.87
N PRO A 622 57.94 4.78 -30.80
CA PRO A 622 59.24 4.97 -31.43
C PRO A 622 59.26 6.26 -32.25
N GLN A 623 60.38 6.97 -32.22
CA GLN A 623 60.60 8.21 -32.98
C GLN A 623 61.29 7.95 -34.33
N SER A 624 61.61 6.69 -34.64
CA SER A 624 62.17 6.25 -35.92
C SER A 624 61.42 5.02 -36.43
N PHE A 625 61.66 4.64 -37.68
CA PHE A 625 61.06 3.45 -38.26
C PHE A 625 61.26 2.20 -37.38
N ARG A 626 60.17 1.48 -37.10
CA ARG A 626 60.23 0.25 -36.30
C ARG A 626 59.08 -0.70 -36.65
N ILE A 627 59.40 -1.96 -36.94
CA ILE A 627 58.39 -3.04 -36.90
C ILE A 627 57.93 -3.21 -35.46
N THR A 628 56.65 -2.98 -35.21
CA THR A 628 56.06 -3.09 -33.87
C THR A 628 55.63 -4.52 -33.56
N GLN A 629 55.04 -5.19 -34.54
CA GLN A 629 54.47 -6.52 -34.37
C GLN A 629 54.24 -7.21 -35.73
N THR A 630 54.23 -8.54 -35.72
CA THR A 630 53.66 -9.34 -36.80
C THR A 630 52.41 -10.06 -36.30
N VAL A 631 51.40 -10.18 -37.16
CA VAL A 631 50.09 -10.77 -36.83
C VAL A 631 49.70 -11.78 -37.91
N PRO A 632 49.53 -13.07 -37.55
CA PRO A 632 49.92 -13.67 -36.27
C PRO A 632 51.45 -13.64 -36.07
N ARG A 633 51.91 -13.83 -34.84
CA ARG A 633 53.33 -13.62 -34.47
C ARG A 633 54.32 -14.52 -35.23
N LYS A 634 53.92 -15.72 -35.62
CA LYS A 634 54.81 -16.69 -36.31
C LYS A 634 54.13 -17.59 -37.31
N ILE A 635 52.92 -18.08 -37.02
CA ILE A 635 52.24 -19.12 -37.81
C ILE A 635 50.88 -18.60 -38.22
N PHE A 636 50.56 -18.65 -39.51
CA PHE A 636 49.23 -18.30 -40.05
C PHE A 636 48.67 -19.45 -40.90
N THR A 637 47.34 -19.54 -40.96
CA THR A 637 46.57 -20.66 -41.49
C THR A 637 45.45 -20.14 -42.40
N PRO A 638 45.73 -19.86 -43.69
CA PRO A 638 44.76 -19.29 -44.63
C PRO A 638 43.69 -20.30 -45.07
N ASN A 639 42.71 -20.54 -44.20
CA ASN A 639 41.62 -21.50 -44.37
C ASN A 639 40.26 -20.82 -44.64
N GLY A 640 40.15 -19.50 -44.45
CA GLY A 640 38.95 -18.69 -44.67
C GLY A 640 38.01 -18.62 -43.46
N ASP A 641 38.47 -18.95 -42.25
CA ASP A 641 37.66 -18.89 -41.03
C ASP A 641 37.66 -17.50 -40.36
N GLY A 642 38.40 -16.53 -40.92
CA GLY A 642 38.55 -15.18 -40.42
C GLY A 642 39.65 -15.02 -39.36
N ILE A 643 40.30 -16.10 -38.94
CA ILE A 643 41.35 -16.12 -37.93
C ILE A 643 42.66 -16.51 -38.60
N TRP A 644 43.64 -15.60 -38.53
CA TRP A 644 44.99 -15.85 -39.05
C TRP A 644 45.04 -16.25 -40.53
N ASP A 645 44.08 -15.75 -41.32
CA ASP A 645 44.03 -15.96 -42.76
C ASP A 645 45.08 -15.16 -43.54
N GLU A 646 45.63 -14.12 -42.91
CA GLU A 646 46.65 -13.26 -43.49
C GLU A 646 47.78 -13.04 -42.50
N PHE A 647 49.01 -13.05 -43.01
CA PHE A 647 50.17 -12.57 -42.29
C PHE A 647 50.32 -11.07 -42.51
N ASN A 648 50.37 -10.31 -41.43
CA ASN A 648 50.49 -8.85 -41.42
C ASN A 648 51.75 -8.43 -40.66
N ILE A 649 52.53 -7.52 -41.25
CA ILE A 649 53.68 -6.86 -40.65
C ILE A 649 53.25 -5.44 -40.34
N ILE A 650 53.26 -5.07 -39.05
CA ILE A 650 52.82 -3.76 -38.60
C ILE A 650 54.03 -2.97 -38.14
N TYR A 651 54.10 -1.71 -38.57
CA TYR A 651 55.23 -0.85 -38.29
C TYR A 651 54.79 0.57 -37.92
N GLU A 652 55.72 1.29 -37.32
CA GLU A 652 55.62 2.72 -37.06
C GLU A 652 56.65 3.42 -37.97
N ASN A 653 56.22 4.43 -38.71
CA ASN A 653 57.07 5.18 -39.65
C ASN A 653 56.89 6.69 -39.47
N PRO A 654 57.24 7.25 -38.30
CA PRO A 654 57.05 8.68 -38.01
C PRO A 654 57.88 9.60 -38.92
N GLU A 655 58.95 9.06 -39.53
CA GLU A 655 59.85 9.76 -40.45
C GLU A 655 59.29 9.86 -41.87
N GLY A 656 58.23 9.12 -42.20
CA GLY A 656 57.64 9.10 -43.54
C GLY A 656 58.53 8.45 -44.60
N LEU A 657 59.36 7.46 -44.22
CA LEU A 657 60.25 6.76 -45.14
C LEU A 657 59.47 5.99 -46.21
N GLU A 658 59.92 6.02 -47.46
CA GLU A 658 59.32 5.25 -48.54
C GLU A 658 59.47 3.74 -48.28
N ILE A 659 58.38 2.99 -48.47
CA ILE A 659 58.36 1.53 -48.39
C ILE A 659 58.46 0.93 -49.79
N SER A 660 59.54 0.19 -50.06
CA SER A 660 59.81 -0.39 -51.38
C SER A 660 60.36 -1.82 -51.27
N ASP A 661 60.52 -2.51 -52.40
CA ASP A 661 61.07 -3.88 -52.48
C ASP A 661 60.36 -4.91 -51.57
N ALA A 662 59.07 -4.72 -51.29
CA ALA A 662 58.32 -5.52 -50.33
C ALA A 662 57.90 -6.89 -50.90
N LYS A 663 58.58 -7.95 -50.49
CA LYS A 663 58.51 -9.30 -51.09
C LYS A 663 58.53 -10.41 -50.04
N VAL A 664 57.99 -11.56 -50.43
CA VAL A 664 58.10 -12.83 -49.70
C VAL A 664 58.93 -13.79 -50.54
N TYR A 665 59.87 -14.49 -49.90
CA TYR A 665 60.78 -15.45 -50.51
C TYR A 665 60.65 -16.82 -49.84
N ASP A 666 60.92 -17.89 -50.60
CA ASP A 666 61.13 -19.22 -50.03
C ASP A 666 62.54 -19.38 -49.46
N LEU A 667 62.83 -20.51 -48.81
CA LEU A 667 64.15 -20.80 -48.22
C LEU A 667 65.28 -20.92 -49.26
N ALA A 668 64.95 -21.12 -50.54
CA ALA A 668 65.93 -21.10 -51.63
C ALA A 668 66.22 -19.68 -52.14
N GLY A 669 65.51 -18.67 -51.62
CA GLY A 669 65.64 -17.27 -52.02
C GLY A 669 64.83 -16.90 -53.26
N ALA A 670 63.96 -17.78 -53.77
CA ALA A 670 63.10 -17.45 -54.89
C ALA A 670 61.89 -16.62 -54.41
N GLN A 671 61.52 -15.60 -55.18
CA GLN A 671 60.37 -14.76 -54.88
C GLN A 671 59.07 -15.59 -54.99
N VAL A 672 58.26 -15.53 -53.95
CA VAL A 672 56.97 -16.22 -53.81
C VAL A 672 55.83 -15.26 -54.09
N ALA A 673 55.87 -14.05 -53.51
CA ALA A 673 54.84 -13.04 -53.66
C ALA A 673 55.39 -11.63 -53.41
N GLY A 674 54.66 -10.60 -53.86
CA GLY A 674 54.82 -9.24 -53.36
C GLY A 674 53.97 -9.03 -52.12
N LEU A 675 54.47 -8.26 -51.15
CA LEU A 675 53.66 -7.80 -50.01
C LEU A 675 52.75 -6.67 -50.46
N ARG A 676 51.49 -6.71 -50.03
CA ARG A 676 50.49 -5.65 -50.31
C ARG A 676 50.25 -4.79 -49.06
N PRO A 677 49.66 -3.60 -49.17
CA PRO A 677 49.15 -2.87 -48.00
C PRO A 677 48.21 -3.76 -47.18
N GLY A 678 48.40 -3.77 -45.86
CA GLY A 678 47.59 -4.58 -44.94
C GLY A 678 46.27 -3.92 -44.58
N ALA A 679 45.29 -4.74 -44.17
CA ALA A 679 43.94 -4.27 -43.84
C ALA A 679 43.85 -3.55 -42.49
N TYR A 680 44.80 -3.78 -41.57
CA TYR A 680 44.86 -3.13 -40.26
C TYR A 680 45.09 -1.62 -40.40
N ASN A 681 46.06 -1.24 -41.23
CA ASN A 681 46.38 0.13 -41.60
C ASN A 681 47.16 0.14 -42.92
N SER A 682 46.58 0.65 -44.00
CA SER A 682 47.18 0.58 -45.33
C SER A 682 48.46 1.39 -45.49
N GLU A 683 48.70 2.38 -44.62
CA GLU A 683 49.93 3.19 -44.62
C GLU A 683 51.01 2.63 -43.69
N ALA A 684 50.62 1.82 -42.70
CA ALA A 684 51.49 1.34 -41.63
C ALA A 684 51.51 -0.20 -41.49
N SER A 685 51.06 -0.93 -42.51
CA SER A 685 51.12 -2.38 -42.52
C SER A 685 51.30 -2.98 -43.92
N LEU A 686 52.00 -4.10 -43.96
CA LEU A 686 52.17 -4.96 -45.14
C LEU A 686 51.54 -6.32 -44.87
N ALA A 687 50.99 -6.97 -45.89
CA ALA A 687 50.29 -8.23 -45.76
C ALA A 687 50.63 -9.24 -46.86
N TRP A 688 50.50 -10.53 -46.50
CA TRP A 688 50.54 -11.67 -47.39
C TRP A 688 49.43 -12.67 -47.03
N ASP A 689 48.73 -13.16 -48.05
CA ASP A 689 47.60 -14.08 -47.95
C ASP A 689 48.00 -15.57 -48.08
N GLY A 690 49.29 -15.86 -48.11
CA GLY A 690 49.79 -17.22 -48.29
C GLY A 690 49.67 -17.74 -49.71
N ARG A 691 49.43 -16.89 -50.71
CA ARG A 691 49.37 -17.29 -52.12
C ARG A 691 50.67 -17.05 -52.88
N LYS A 692 50.90 -17.88 -53.89
CA LYS A 692 51.97 -17.78 -54.89
C LYS A 692 51.31 -17.77 -56.27
N SER A 693 51.40 -16.66 -56.99
CA SER A 693 50.77 -16.47 -58.31
C SER A 693 49.27 -16.83 -58.37
N GLY A 694 48.53 -16.56 -57.29
CA GLY A 694 47.09 -16.84 -57.19
C GLY A 694 46.76 -18.20 -56.57
N ASP A 695 47.69 -19.16 -56.58
CA ASP A 695 47.50 -20.47 -55.94
C ASP A 695 47.98 -20.48 -54.48
N ARG A 696 47.50 -21.43 -53.68
CA ARG A 696 47.96 -21.60 -52.29
C ARG A 696 49.44 -22.02 -52.28
N ALA A 697 50.28 -21.27 -51.56
CA ALA A 697 51.68 -21.64 -51.41
C ALA A 697 51.83 -22.95 -50.60
N PRO A 698 52.91 -23.72 -50.79
CA PRO A 698 53.22 -24.88 -49.95
C PRO A 698 53.34 -24.52 -48.46
N ALA A 699 52.93 -25.41 -47.56
CA ALA A 699 53.21 -25.23 -46.13
C ALA A 699 54.73 -25.19 -45.90
N GLY A 700 55.22 -24.29 -45.06
CA GLY A 700 56.66 -24.12 -44.85
C GLY A 700 57.05 -22.77 -44.25
N ILE A 701 58.36 -22.56 -44.14
CA ILE A 701 58.96 -21.31 -43.65
C ILE A 701 59.24 -20.41 -44.86
N TYR A 702 58.86 -19.14 -44.73
CA TYR A 702 59.07 -18.09 -45.71
C TYR A 702 59.79 -16.91 -45.08
N ILE A 703 60.49 -16.13 -45.89
CA ILE A 703 61.21 -14.92 -45.48
C ILE A 703 60.50 -13.71 -46.08
N TYR A 704 60.04 -12.79 -45.25
CA TYR A 704 59.59 -11.48 -45.74
C TYR A 704 60.76 -10.51 -45.74
N GLN A 705 60.81 -9.62 -46.72
CA GLN A 705 61.80 -8.54 -46.80
C GLN A 705 61.19 -7.32 -47.48
N PHE A 706 61.52 -6.13 -46.99
CA PHE A 706 61.18 -4.85 -47.60
C PHE A 706 62.21 -3.78 -47.20
N LYS A 707 62.23 -2.64 -47.91
CA LYS A 707 63.00 -1.45 -47.55
C LYS A 707 62.11 -0.42 -46.89
N ALA A 708 62.65 0.28 -45.88
CA ALA A 708 62.14 1.58 -45.45
C ALA A 708 63.28 2.60 -45.62
N GLY A 709 63.15 3.50 -46.59
CA GLY A 709 64.27 4.29 -47.10
C GLY A 709 65.37 3.38 -47.65
N ASP A 710 66.61 3.57 -47.18
CA ASP A 710 67.76 2.78 -47.65
C ASP A 710 68.02 1.48 -46.85
N LYS A 711 67.22 1.21 -45.81
CA LYS A 711 67.46 0.08 -44.89
C LYS A 711 66.51 -1.08 -45.16
N TYR A 712 67.08 -2.28 -45.26
CA TYR A 712 66.32 -3.53 -45.35
C TYR A 712 65.81 -3.99 -43.98
N TYR A 713 64.56 -4.42 -43.96
CA TYR A 713 63.89 -5.10 -42.86
C TYR A 713 63.43 -6.46 -43.34
N ASN A 714 63.67 -7.50 -42.54
CA ASN A 714 63.30 -8.87 -42.88
C ASN A 714 62.95 -9.68 -41.63
N GLY A 715 62.38 -10.87 -41.86
CA GLY A 715 62.07 -11.84 -40.82
C GLY A 715 61.43 -13.08 -41.42
N THR A 716 61.03 -14.01 -40.56
CA THR A 716 60.48 -15.31 -40.98
C THR A 716 59.02 -15.45 -40.60
N VAL A 717 58.24 -16.13 -41.43
CA VAL A 717 56.85 -16.53 -41.17
C VAL A 717 56.66 -18.00 -41.55
N VAL A 718 55.81 -18.70 -40.82
CA VAL A 718 55.40 -20.08 -41.12
C VAL A 718 53.99 -20.07 -41.69
N LEU A 719 53.85 -20.63 -42.89
CA LEU A 719 52.55 -20.94 -43.49
C LEU A 719 52.18 -22.38 -43.11
N ALA A 720 51.11 -22.53 -42.34
CA ALA A 720 50.54 -23.83 -41.98
C ALA A 720 49.24 -24.10 -42.79
N ARG A 721 48.85 -25.37 -42.86
CA ARG A 721 47.65 -25.83 -43.57
C ARG A 721 46.67 -26.45 -42.60
#